data_AF-A0A7Y2YYI1-F1
#
_entry.id   AF-A0A7Y2YYI1-F1
#
_cell.length_a   1.000
_cell.length_b   1.000
_cell.length_c   1.000
_cell.angle_alpha   90.00
_cell.angle_beta   90.00
_cell.angle_gamma   90.00
#
_symmetry.space_group_name_H-M   'P 1'
#
loop_
_entity.id
_entity.type
_entity.pdbx_description
1 polymer ?
#
loop_
_entity_poly.entity_id
_entity_poly.type
_entity_poly.pdbx_seq_one_letter_code
_entity_poly.pdbx_strand_id
1 'polypeptide(L)'
;MKSHLPLMLLALLCAGDVLANDFHPEVPLRDDTGELLVNSGEPLSPRLTCGACHDATFIEQTSDHAAAGVFEDNAMDCLLCHGDVGVDREWESSAFRADGVLAEGMLNVHKPKDENCAQCHGIVDNSLDTPLIISADLQARQMTDTTGQIISPQKVSNSGLNIAGKEQLAHPFDVHADRVVGCVNCHYSLNNPVYFQQREESRPPHLDFDPRRLTLSDYLVRPLHQIAKGSSIHGLDSLQSENSMRRCESCHQAESVHAWLPYKKRHFDSLACESCHVPRLYGPALQAVDWTLVDPDGEPLRQYRAVEGDPATADSLIHGFRPVMLPRENVGGERKLAPFNLVSSWYWVTGEPARRVTADELVQALYPGGRLHPELAALLDRDADGSIGNGEMKLDSPEQSEAVRKLLQASGLGQVRMTAEIQPYSISHSVVNGEWVTRQCDSCHGADSILAAAFPLSGHLPGGMLPAATHQDQVVLSGVVTAGPGGGATFVADNSSAGYYIIGLDGHAWIDLLGLLMFLGVAFGVTIHAIGRYLANRRRPRHQAATRRVYMYDAYERLWHWLQAGVILMLIFTGLVIHKPHFFGMFSFAYVVQIHNVLGFILLINAALALFYTVASGTIKRFLPAPKGFFGRAMAQTMYYTRGIFAGQPHPLEKTREHRLNPLQQVTYLMILNVLLPAQVVTGVLIWGMQEWPVLAQNLGGLPVLAPLHTFLAWAFAAFIVMHVYLTTAAGETAGAGIKSMISGWEDVEVHDSLTKTDAKEAVNA
;
A
#
# COMPACT_ATOMS: atom_id res chain seq x y z
N MET A 1 5.34 53.73 46.10
CA MET A 1 4.15 53.92 46.96
C MET A 1 3.06 54.63 46.14
N LYS A 2 1.99 53.88 45.78
CA LYS A 2 0.59 54.28 45.46
C LYS A 2 0.36 55.22 44.25
N SER A 3 -0.57 55.02 43.30
CA SER A 3 -1.84 54.24 43.21
C SER A 3 -2.26 54.20 41.72
N HIS A 4 -2.49 53.05 41.06
CA HIS A 4 -3.74 52.28 40.88
C HIS A 4 -5.00 53.03 40.34
N LEU A 5 -5.46 52.58 39.15
CA LEU A 5 -6.83 52.53 38.56
C LEU A 5 -7.55 53.87 38.21
N PRO A 6 -8.40 53.91 37.15
CA PRO A 6 -9.17 52.79 36.60
C PRO A 6 -9.02 52.51 35.10
N LEU A 7 -8.45 51.35 34.80
CA LEU A 7 -8.68 50.55 33.59
C LEU A 7 -9.87 49.60 33.91
N MET A 8 -11.06 50.15 34.14
CA MET A 8 -12.21 49.37 34.62
C MET A 8 -13.51 49.64 33.83
N LEU A 9 -13.41 50.27 32.65
CA LEU A 9 -14.59 50.61 31.85
C LEU A 9 -14.64 50.03 30.44
N LEU A 10 -13.68 49.17 30.05
CA LEU A 10 -13.65 48.58 28.71
C LEU A 10 -13.81 47.06 28.66
N ALA A 11 -14.25 46.43 29.76
CA ALA A 11 -14.50 44.99 29.84
C ALA A 11 -15.99 44.60 29.73
N LEU A 12 -16.90 45.55 29.43
CA LEU A 12 -18.34 45.31 29.57
C LEU A 12 -19.15 45.15 28.27
N LEU A 13 -18.53 44.93 27.10
CA LEU A 13 -19.27 44.89 25.82
C LEU A 13 -19.06 43.65 24.95
N CYS A 14 -18.52 42.55 25.50
CA CYS A 14 -18.57 41.24 24.85
C CYS A 14 -19.01 40.15 25.85
N ALA A 15 -20.12 40.38 26.57
CA ALA A 15 -20.90 39.28 27.12
C ALA A 15 -21.74 38.73 25.95
N GLY A 16 -21.14 37.86 25.14
CA GLY A 16 -21.94 36.93 24.36
C GLY A 16 -22.68 36.04 25.35
N ASP A 17 -23.98 35.88 25.18
CA ASP A 17 -24.81 34.98 25.99
C ASP A 17 -24.19 33.57 25.96
N VAL A 18 -23.41 33.23 26.99
CA VAL A 18 -23.10 31.85 27.32
C VAL A 18 -24.42 31.29 27.83
N LEU A 19 -25.14 30.57 26.98
CA LEU A 19 -26.34 29.86 27.40
C LEU A 19 -25.96 28.98 28.60
N ALA A 20 -26.56 29.25 29.75
CA ALA A 20 -26.37 28.45 30.95
C ALA A 20 -26.60 26.98 30.61
N ASN A 21 -25.64 26.11 30.98
CA ASN A 21 -25.80 24.68 30.79
C ASN A 21 -26.80 24.14 31.82
N ASP A 22 -28.09 24.14 31.47
CA ASP A 22 -29.17 23.64 32.34
C ASP A 22 -29.04 22.16 32.74
N PHE A 23 -28.12 21.39 32.14
CA PHE A 23 -27.86 19.98 32.49
C PHE A 23 -26.82 19.79 33.59
N HIS A 24 -25.92 20.75 33.83
CA HIS A 24 -24.95 20.67 34.92
C HIS A 24 -25.32 21.65 36.03
N PRO A 25 -25.71 21.17 37.22
CA PRO A 25 -25.96 22.06 38.35
C PRO A 25 -24.66 22.74 38.79
N GLU A 26 -24.77 23.84 39.54
CA GLU A 26 -23.64 24.40 40.27
C GLU A 26 -23.07 23.36 41.24
N VAL A 27 -21.86 22.85 40.97
CA VAL A 27 -21.19 21.82 41.80
C VAL A 27 -20.01 22.45 42.55
N PRO A 28 -19.94 22.33 43.89
CA PRO A 28 -18.77 22.75 44.64
C PRO A 28 -17.60 21.81 44.36
N LEU A 29 -16.44 22.38 44.02
CA LEU A 29 -15.24 21.59 43.75
C LEU A 29 -14.59 21.15 45.05
N ARG A 30 -14.23 19.87 45.15
CA ARG A 30 -13.66 19.24 46.35
C ARG A 30 -12.40 18.46 46.05
N ASP A 31 -11.50 18.40 47.01
CA ASP A 31 -10.36 17.48 47.00
C ASP A 31 -10.75 16.07 47.49
N ASP A 32 -9.78 15.16 47.56
CA ASP A 32 -10.00 13.75 47.97
C ASP A 32 -10.33 13.56 49.46
N THR A 33 -10.09 14.58 50.29
CA THR A 33 -10.53 14.60 51.70
C THR A 33 -11.97 15.10 51.84
N GLY A 34 -12.53 15.69 50.79
CA GLY A 34 -13.85 16.29 50.74
C GLY A 34 -13.87 17.75 51.17
N GLU A 35 -12.71 18.37 51.44
CA GLU A 35 -12.59 19.80 51.67
C GLU A 35 -12.82 20.58 50.37
N LEU A 36 -13.29 21.83 50.48
CA LEU A 36 -13.50 22.67 49.31
C LEU A 36 -12.13 23.04 48.71
N LEU A 37 -12.02 22.93 47.39
CA LEU A 37 -10.77 23.16 46.66
C LEU A 37 -10.17 24.55 46.92
N VAL A 38 -11.04 25.56 47.07
CA VAL A 38 -10.69 26.94 47.42
C VAL A 38 -9.98 27.07 48.77
N ASN A 39 -10.19 26.12 49.69
CA ASN A 39 -9.61 26.15 51.03
C ASN A 39 -8.36 25.27 51.15
N SER A 40 -8.33 24.12 50.49
CA SER A 40 -7.24 23.15 50.64
C SER A 40 -6.08 23.39 49.67
N GLY A 41 -6.35 23.86 48.45
CA GLY A 41 -5.32 24.00 47.40
C GLY A 41 -4.79 22.66 46.87
N GLU A 42 -5.40 21.55 47.27
CA GLU A 42 -5.07 20.19 46.83
C GLU A 42 -5.70 19.89 45.45
N PRO A 43 -5.33 18.80 44.76
CA PRO A 43 -5.94 18.40 43.49
C PRO A 43 -7.45 18.13 43.59
N LEU A 44 -8.17 18.38 42.49
CA LEU A 44 -9.61 18.11 42.39
C LEU A 44 -9.87 16.60 42.49
N SER A 45 -10.82 16.19 43.34
CA SER A 45 -11.39 14.86 43.35
C SER A 45 -12.63 14.79 42.46
N PRO A 46 -12.58 14.16 41.27
CA PRO A 46 -13.78 14.01 40.45
C PRO A 46 -14.79 13.08 41.11
N ARG A 47 -14.33 12.14 41.96
CA ARG A 47 -15.23 11.25 42.70
C ARG A 47 -16.07 12.01 43.71
N LEU A 48 -15.49 12.95 44.47
CA LEU A 48 -16.24 13.72 45.46
C LEU A 48 -16.94 14.95 44.88
N THR A 49 -16.45 15.46 43.74
CA THR A 49 -17.06 16.57 43.01
C THR A 49 -18.20 16.09 42.11
N CYS A 50 -17.90 15.23 41.14
CA CYS A 50 -18.84 14.80 40.11
C CYS A 50 -19.64 13.54 40.50
N GLY A 51 -19.17 12.77 41.49
CA GLY A 51 -19.75 11.49 41.88
C GLY A 51 -21.15 11.55 42.51
N ALA A 52 -21.66 12.74 42.81
CA ALA A 52 -23.04 12.93 43.23
C ALA A 52 -24.04 12.68 42.08
N CYS A 53 -23.62 12.89 40.83
CA CYS A 53 -24.46 12.75 39.64
C CYS A 53 -23.97 11.64 38.69
N HIS A 54 -22.68 11.28 38.76
CA HIS A 54 -22.06 10.26 37.93
C HIS A 54 -21.53 9.10 38.77
N ASP A 55 -21.57 7.88 38.25
CA ASP A 55 -20.90 6.73 38.85
C ASP A 55 -19.39 6.80 38.54
N ALA A 56 -18.67 7.65 39.29
CA ALA A 56 -17.25 7.90 39.09
C ALA A 56 -16.41 6.61 39.20
N THR A 57 -16.82 5.65 40.04
CA THR A 57 -16.14 4.36 40.19
C THR A 57 -16.25 3.54 38.91
N PHE A 58 -17.46 3.46 38.33
CA PHE A 58 -17.67 2.77 37.06
C PHE A 58 -16.92 3.44 35.91
N ILE A 59 -16.91 4.77 35.88
CA ILE A 59 -16.20 5.55 34.86
C ILE A 59 -14.70 5.25 34.91
N GLU A 60 -14.09 5.33 36.09
CA GLU A 60 -12.65 5.07 36.28
C GLU A 60 -12.28 3.64 35.88
N GLN A 61 -13.05 2.64 36.34
CA GLN A 61 -12.84 1.23 36.00
C GLN A 61 -13.00 0.90 34.51
N THR A 62 -13.72 1.76 33.78
CA THR A 62 -13.95 1.58 32.33
C THR A 62 -13.17 2.57 31.49
N SER A 63 -12.27 3.38 32.06
CA SER A 63 -11.49 4.37 31.33
C SER A 63 -10.25 3.74 30.67
N ASP A 64 -10.17 3.82 29.34
CA ASP A 64 -8.97 3.43 28.59
C ASP A 64 -7.74 4.24 29.05
N HIS A 65 -7.93 5.53 29.38
CA HIS A 65 -6.85 6.45 29.79
C HIS A 65 -6.36 6.19 31.22
N ALA A 66 -7.28 5.90 32.15
CA ALA A 66 -6.91 5.56 33.51
C ALA A 66 -6.10 4.28 33.55
N ALA A 67 -6.50 3.30 32.75
CA ALA A 67 -5.80 2.04 32.66
C ALA A 67 -4.47 2.10 31.90
N ALA A 68 -4.32 3.06 30.99
CA ALA A 68 -3.04 3.38 30.37
C ALA A 68 -2.10 4.18 31.29
N GLY A 69 -2.55 4.55 32.50
CA GLY A 69 -1.74 5.30 33.47
C GLY A 69 -1.44 6.73 33.02
N VAL A 70 -2.32 7.34 32.22
CA VAL A 70 -2.11 8.69 31.65
C VAL A 70 -2.30 9.79 32.71
N PHE A 71 -3.02 9.51 33.79
CA PHE A 71 -3.25 10.46 34.88
C PHE A 71 -2.17 10.33 35.96
N GLU A 72 -1.59 11.46 36.38
CA GLU A 72 -0.65 11.50 37.51
C GLU A 72 -1.30 10.95 38.78
N ASP A 73 -0.53 10.17 39.55
CA ASP A 73 -0.97 9.49 40.78
C ASP A 73 -2.26 8.65 40.64
N ASN A 74 -2.63 8.25 39.41
CA ASN A 74 -3.90 7.61 39.04
C ASN A 74 -5.16 8.43 39.40
N ALA A 75 -5.03 9.72 39.69
CA ALA A 75 -6.17 10.58 39.95
C ALA A 75 -6.80 11.01 38.62
N MET A 76 -7.86 10.29 38.21
CA MET A 76 -8.63 10.65 37.01
C MET A 76 -9.04 12.13 37.05
N ASP A 77 -9.09 12.79 35.91
CA ASP A 77 -9.51 14.18 35.80
C ASP A 77 -10.62 14.33 34.77
N CYS A 78 -11.88 14.41 35.24
CA CYS A 78 -13.02 14.54 34.35
C CYS A 78 -12.98 15.85 33.53
N LEU A 79 -12.45 16.93 34.10
CA LEU A 79 -12.51 18.25 33.46
C LEU A 79 -11.54 18.40 32.30
N LEU A 80 -10.48 17.58 32.25
CA LEU A 80 -9.57 17.52 31.11
C LEU A 80 -10.31 17.23 29.79
N CYS A 81 -11.26 16.29 29.84
CA CYS A 81 -12.05 15.89 28.68
C CYS A 81 -13.40 16.58 28.58
N HIS A 82 -13.95 17.05 29.71
CA HIS A 82 -15.33 17.55 29.79
C HIS A 82 -15.43 19.03 30.13
N GLY A 83 -14.33 19.77 30.23
CA GLY A 83 -14.34 21.21 30.51
C GLY A 83 -13.52 22.01 29.51
N ASP A 84 -13.70 23.32 29.54
CA ASP A 84 -12.86 24.28 28.81
C ASP A 84 -11.57 24.64 29.61
N VAL A 85 -11.13 23.78 30.53
CA VAL A 85 -9.96 23.97 31.40
C VAL A 85 -8.79 23.11 30.92
N GLY A 86 -7.57 23.64 30.96
CA GLY A 86 -6.35 22.94 30.51
C GLY A 86 -5.76 21.97 31.54
N VAL A 87 -4.71 21.26 31.11
CA VAL A 87 -3.92 20.32 31.95
C VAL A 87 -3.32 21.02 33.17
N ASP A 88 -2.67 22.17 32.97
CA ASP A 88 -1.98 22.95 34.01
C ASP A 88 -2.88 23.99 34.68
N ARG A 89 -4.13 23.62 35.00
CA ARG A 89 -5.06 24.59 35.61
C ARG A 89 -4.69 24.86 37.07
N GLU A 90 -4.43 26.13 37.37
CA GLU A 90 -4.38 26.62 38.75
C GLU A 90 -5.73 27.22 39.14
N TRP A 91 -6.20 26.83 40.32
CA TRP A 91 -7.47 27.30 40.86
C TRP A 91 -7.27 28.59 41.67
N GLU A 92 -7.51 29.74 41.05
CA GLU A 92 -7.48 31.01 41.78
C GLU A 92 -8.64 31.10 42.79
N SER A 93 -8.35 31.45 44.04
CA SER A 93 -9.40 31.61 45.08
C SER A 93 -10.48 32.63 44.71
N SER A 94 -10.15 33.64 43.89
CA SER A 94 -11.09 34.64 43.34
C SER A 94 -12.11 34.06 42.35
N ALA A 95 -11.83 32.89 41.77
CA ALA A 95 -12.76 32.20 40.87
C ALA A 95 -13.91 31.52 41.62
N PHE A 96 -13.81 31.37 42.95
CA PHE A 96 -14.80 30.67 43.77
C PHE A 96 -15.71 31.63 44.53
N ARG A 97 -16.97 31.22 44.65
CA ARG A 97 -17.93 31.74 45.62
C ARG A 97 -17.66 31.13 47.01
N ALA A 98 -18.26 31.74 48.03
CA ALA A 98 -18.10 31.32 49.42
C ALA A 98 -18.58 29.87 49.71
N ASP A 99 -19.41 29.31 48.85
CA ASP A 99 -19.91 27.93 48.92
C ASP A 99 -19.02 26.92 48.17
N GLY A 100 -17.90 27.36 47.60
CA GLY A 100 -16.95 26.52 46.87
C GLY A 100 -17.36 26.19 45.43
N VAL A 101 -18.44 26.82 44.94
CA VAL A 101 -18.85 26.80 43.53
C VAL A 101 -18.04 27.85 42.78
N LEU A 102 -17.66 27.57 41.53
CA LEU A 102 -17.04 28.58 40.67
C LEU A 102 -18.03 29.70 40.30
N ALA A 103 -17.52 30.91 40.08
CA ALA A 103 -18.33 32.01 39.56
C ALA A 103 -18.95 31.64 38.20
N GLU A 104 -20.11 32.22 37.91
CA GLU A 104 -20.86 31.95 36.68
C GLU A 104 -19.98 32.15 35.43
N GLY A 105 -19.99 31.17 34.53
CA GLY A 105 -19.19 31.18 33.30
C GLY A 105 -17.72 30.76 33.46
N MET A 106 -17.22 30.48 34.68
CA MET A 106 -15.83 30.08 34.90
C MET A 106 -15.56 28.59 34.62
N LEU A 107 -16.59 27.75 34.67
CA LEU A 107 -16.51 26.34 34.27
C LEU A 107 -17.71 25.99 33.42
N ASN A 108 -17.43 25.52 32.22
CA ASN A 108 -18.43 25.02 31.30
C ASN A 108 -18.17 23.54 31.08
N VAL A 109 -19.06 22.69 31.60
CA VAL A 109 -18.96 21.24 31.43
C VAL A 109 -19.71 20.81 30.18
N HIS A 110 -19.09 20.03 29.32
CA HIS A 110 -19.67 19.60 28.04
C HIS A 110 -19.20 18.20 27.61
N LYS A 111 -19.76 17.69 26.51
CA LYS A 111 -19.19 16.50 25.84
C LYS A 111 -17.78 16.82 25.35
N PRO A 112 -16.85 15.86 25.24
CA PRO A 112 -15.50 16.15 24.76
C PRO A 112 -15.54 16.76 23.37
N LYS A 113 -14.75 17.82 23.19
CA LYS A 113 -14.52 18.48 21.91
C LYS A 113 -13.10 18.13 21.41
N ASP A 114 -12.81 18.50 20.18
CA ASP A 114 -11.52 18.23 19.56
C ASP A 114 -10.38 18.96 20.29
N GLU A 115 -10.65 20.14 20.85
CA GLU A 115 -9.68 20.91 21.63
C GLU A 115 -9.29 20.21 22.93
N ASN A 116 -10.19 19.39 23.51
CA ASN A 116 -9.85 18.53 24.65
C ASN A 116 -8.90 17.41 24.22
N CYS A 117 -9.16 16.80 23.05
CA CYS A 117 -8.31 15.74 22.50
C CYS A 117 -6.92 16.27 22.10
N ALA A 118 -6.85 17.50 21.58
CA ALA A 118 -5.63 18.17 21.14
C ALA A 118 -4.56 18.31 22.23
N GLN A 119 -4.96 18.31 23.51
CA GLN A 119 -4.04 18.47 24.64
C GLN A 119 -3.00 17.34 24.73
N CYS A 120 -3.34 16.14 24.23
CA CYS A 120 -2.45 14.97 24.26
C CYS A 120 -2.33 14.24 22.91
N HIS A 121 -3.34 14.32 22.04
CA HIS A 121 -3.41 13.50 20.81
C HIS A 121 -2.84 14.20 19.56
N GLY A 122 -2.01 15.23 19.75
CA GLY A 122 -1.30 15.93 18.68
C GLY A 122 -2.04 17.16 18.16
N ILE A 123 -1.67 17.61 16.96
CA ILE A 123 -2.20 18.84 16.38
C ILE A 123 -3.61 18.62 15.86
N VAL A 124 -4.58 19.05 16.66
CA VAL A 124 -5.99 19.15 16.32
C VAL A 124 -6.41 20.61 16.49
N ASP A 125 -6.75 21.27 15.38
CA ASP A 125 -7.07 22.70 15.36
C ASP A 125 -8.26 22.97 14.45
N ASN A 126 -9.37 23.40 15.04
CA ASN A 126 -10.61 23.76 14.35
C ASN A 126 -10.70 25.25 13.97
N SER A 127 -9.74 26.07 14.38
CA SER A 127 -9.71 27.50 14.06
C SER A 127 -9.52 27.72 12.57
N LEU A 128 -10.24 28.69 12.00
CA LEU A 128 -10.04 29.15 10.63
C LEU A 128 -9.45 30.57 10.57
N ASP A 129 -9.52 31.32 11.68
CA ASP A 129 -9.09 32.71 11.77
C ASP A 129 -7.61 32.83 12.15
N THR A 130 -7.07 31.82 12.85
CA THR A 130 -5.66 31.76 13.24
C THR A 130 -4.92 30.75 12.36
N PRO A 131 -3.92 31.17 11.57
CA PRO A 131 -3.14 30.24 10.75
C PRO A 131 -2.44 29.18 11.62
N LEU A 132 -2.63 27.91 11.28
CA LEU A 132 -2.03 26.78 12.00
C LEU A 132 -0.49 26.83 11.97
N ILE A 133 0.15 26.76 13.14
CA ILE A 133 1.61 26.68 13.31
C ILE A 133 1.99 25.41 14.08
N ILE A 134 3.25 24.98 13.99
CA ILE A 134 3.77 23.88 14.82
C ILE A 134 4.22 24.44 16.17
N SER A 135 3.69 23.87 17.26
CA SER A 135 4.15 24.21 18.61
C SER A 135 5.58 23.73 18.85
N ALA A 136 6.37 24.55 19.55
CA ALA A 136 7.68 24.13 20.07
C ALA A 136 7.52 23.08 21.18
N ASP A 137 6.39 23.09 21.89
CA ASP A 137 6.06 22.07 22.87
C ASP A 137 5.83 20.72 22.18
N LEU A 138 6.67 19.75 22.52
CA LEU A 138 6.62 18.38 22.00
C LEU A 138 5.41 17.61 22.53
N GLN A 139 4.93 17.92 23.74
CA GLN A 139 3.79 17.24 24.35
C GLN A 139 2.51 17.54 23.58
N ALA A 140 2.28 18.82 23.24
CA ALA A 140 1.18 19.26 22.38
C ALA A 140 1.17 18.63 20.96
N ARG A 141 2.28 18.03 20.51
CA ARG A 141 2.38 17.42 19.17
C ARG A 141 2.80 15.95 19.15
N GLN A 142 2.75 15.22 20.27
CA GLN A 142 3.31 13.86 20.39
C GLN A 142 2.85 12.88 19.28
N MET A 143 1.54 12.82 18.99
CA MET A 143 1.01 11.96 17.92
C MET A 143 1.35 12.49 16.52
N THR A 144 1.34 13.80 16.32
CA THR A 144 1.76 14.42 15.06
C THR A 144 3.23 14.10 14.81
N ASP A 145 4.11 14.26 15.80
CA ASP A 145 5.53 13.95 15.68
C ASP A 145 5.78 12.48 15.33
N THR A 146 4.95 11.52 15.76
CA THR A 146 5.16 10.11 15.38
C THR A 146 4.55 9.74 14.03
N THR A 147 3.57 10.49 13.52
CA THR A 147 2.77 10.07 12.35
C THR A 147 2.70 11.07 11.19
N GLY A 148 3.00 12.34 11.44
CA GLY A 148 2.80 13.48 10.53
C GLY A 148 1.35 13.94 10.39
N GLN A 149 0.42 13.36 11.17
CA GLN A 149 -1.00 13.65 11.06
C GLN A 149 -1.33 15.00 11.68
N ILE A 150 -2.04 15.83 10.92
CA ILE A 150 -2.68 17.07 11.37
C ILE A 150 -4.18 16.93 11.10
N ILE A 151 -4.99 17.23 12.10
CA ILE A 151 -6.44 17.24 11.99
C ILE A 151 -6.90 18.71 12.05
N SER A 152 -7.24 19.26 10.89
CA SER A 152 -7.70 20.66 10.80
C SER A 152 -8.55 20.88 9.55
N PRO A 153 -9.62 21.70 9.64
CA PRO A 153 -10.39 22.15 8.48
C PRO A 153 -9.64 23.20 7.65
N GLN A 154 -8.54 23.77 8.17
CA GLN A 154 -7.75 24.75 7.43
C GLN A 154 -7.19 24.15 6.14
N LYS A 155 -7.30 24.90 5.05
CA LYS A 155 -6.58 24.58 3.82
C LYS A 155 -5.08 24.65 4.09
N VAL A 156 -4.33 23.70 3.53
CA VAL A 156 -2.87 23.68 3.67
C VAL A 156 -2.24 25.01 3.19
N SER A 157 -2.76 25.56 2.08
CA SER A 157 -2.41 26.88 1.54
C SER A 157 -2.64 28.06 2.51
N ASN A 158 -3.59 27.96 3.43
CA ASN A 158 -3.93 29.02 4.37
C ASN A 158 -3.22 28.88 5.73
N SER A 159 -2.54 27.77 5.97
CA SER A 159 -1.83 27.52 7.25
C SER A 159 -0.71 28.54 7.50
N GLY A 160 -0.16 28.58 8.72
CA GLY A 160 1.07 29.29 9.04
C GLY A 160 2.34 28.53 8.65
N LEU A 161 2.22 27.28 8.17
CA LEU A 161 3.35 26.40 7.88
C LEU A 161 4.10 26.79 6.61
N ASN A 162 5.43 26.70 6.61
CA ASN A 162 6.24 26.88 5.41
C ASN A 162 6.38 25.56 4.66
N ILE A 163 5.48 25.32 3.70
CA ILE A 163 5.38 24.06 2.94
C ILE A 163 5.85 24.27 1.50
N ALA A 164 6.63 23.33 0.98
CA ALA A 164 7.06 23.33 -0.41
C ALA A 164 5.86 23.26 -1.36
N GLY A 165 5.72 24.25 -2.25
CA GLY A 165 4.61 24.31 -3.20
C GLY A 165 3.23 24.62 -2.59
N LYS A 166 3.21 25.16 -1.36
CA LYS A 166 2.00 25.44 -0.56
C LYS A 166 0.84 26.09 -1.31
N GLU A 167 1.10 27.05 -2.19
CA GLU A 167 0.07 27.77 -2.96
C GLU A 167 -0.81 26.87 -3.82
N GLN A 168 -0.33 25.67 -4.17
CA GLN A 168 -1.09 24.70 -4.96
C GLN A 168 -1.98 23.82 -4.08
N LEU A 169 -1.73 23.74 -2.77
CA LEU A 169 -2.40 22.82 -1.84
C LEU A 169 -3.70 23.42 -1.30
N ALA A 170 -4.75 23.40 -2.12
CA ALA A 170 -6.05 24.00 -1.81
C ALA A 170 -7.01 23.11 -0.98
N HIS A 171 -6.57 21.91 -0.59
CA HIS A 171 -7.33 20.98 0.24
C HIS A 171 -7.11 21.23 1.75
N PRO A 172 -8.07 20.85 2.61
CA PRO A 172 -7.87 20.87 4.06
C PRO A 172 -6.80 19.86 4.50
N PHE A 173 -6.23 20.03 5.69
CA PHE A 173 -5.38 18.99 6.28
C PHE A 173 -6.16 17.69 6.50
N ASP A 174 -7.41 17.78 6.98
CA ASP A 174 -8.33 16.64 7.06
C ASP A 174 -9.74 17.01 6.58
N VAL A 175 -10.27 16.24 5.65
CA VAL A 175 -11.61 16.47 5.07
C VAL A 175 -12.74 16.23 6.06
N HIS A 176 -12.55 15.40 7.09
CA HIS A 176 -13.57 15.16 8.11
C HIS A 176 -13.68 16.36 9.04
N ALA A 177 -12.55 16.95 9.43
CA ALA A 177 -12.52 18.20 10.18
C ALA A 177 -13.18 19.35 9.38
N ASP A 178 -12.89 19.48 8.07
CA ASP A 178 -13.58 20.42 7.15
C ASP A 178 -15.10 20.22 7.10
N ARG A 179 -15.58 19.02 7.42
CA ARG A 179 -17.00 18.68 7.48
C ARG A 179 -17.57 18.66 8.89
N VAL A 180 -16.83 19.22 9.85
CA VAL A 180 -17.25 19.36 11.26
C VAL A 180 -17.53 17.99 11.89
N VAL A 181 -16.80 16.97 11.45
CA VAL A 181 -16.75 15.66 12.10
C VAL A 181 -15.63 15.70 13.12
N GLY A 182 -16.00 15.81 14.40
CA GLY A 182 -15.04 15.83 15.51
C GLY A 182 -14.62 14.42 15.94
N CYS A 183 -13.59 14.35 16.79
CA CYS A 183 -12.98 13.12 17.28
C CYS A 183 -14.05 12.15 17.81
N VAL A 184 -14.93 12.61 18.69
CA VAL A 184 -15.96 11.77 19.34
C VAL A 184 -17.06 11.26 18.41
N ASN A 185 -17.15 11.75 17.17
CA ASN A 185 -18.09 11.20 16.18
C ASN A 185 -17.62 9.86 15.63
N CYS A 186 -16.30 9.62 15.58
CA CYS A 186 -15.70 8.34 15.25
C CYS A 186 -15.29 7.56 16.53
N HIS A 187 -14.71 8.28 17.50
CA HIS A 187 -14.26 7.81 18.80
C HIS A 187 -15.33 8.03 19.87
N TYR A 188 -16.48 7.38 19.72
CA TYR A 188 -17.59 7.51 20.67
C TYR A 188 -17.48 6.53 21.85
N SER A 189 -18.11 6.87 22.98
CA SER A 189 -18.32 5.93 24.09
C SER A 189 -19.16 4.73 23.64
N LEU A 190 -18.72 3.51 23.93
CA LEU A 190 -19.34 2.29 23.38
C LEU A 190 -20.81 2.06 23.79
N ASN A 191 -21.25 2.60 24.93
CA ASN A 191 -22.66 2.54 25.35
C ASN A 191 -23.44 3.81 25.03
N ASN A 192 -22.91 4.72 24.21
CA ASN A 192 -23.63 5.92 23.79
C ASN A 192 -24.91 5.53 23.04
N PRO A 193 -26.11 5.89 23.54
CA PRO A 193 -27.38 5.41 22.98
C PRO A 193 -27.68 5.93 21.57
N VAL A 194 -27.02 7.01 21.12
CA VAL A 194 -27.12 7.54 19.76
C VAL A 194 -26.35 6.68 18.77
N TYR A 195 -25.17 6.21 19.16
CA TYR A 195 -24.26 5.47 18.29
C TYR A 195 -24.36 3.95 18.46
N PHE A 196 -24.96 3.50 19.56
CA PHE A 196 -25.11 2.09 19.93
C PHE A 196 -25.76 1.29 18.81
N GLN A 197 -25.00 0.32 18.31
CA GLN A 197 -25.49 -0.78 17.51
C GLN A 197 -25.35 -2.05 18.34
N GLN A 198 -26.46 -2.75 18.56
CA GLN A 198 -26.43 -4.03 19.26
C GLN A 198 -25.65 -5.04 18.44
N ARG A 199 -24.74 -5.78 19.09
CA ARG A 199 -23.98 -6.86 18.45
C ARG A 199 -24.94 -7.93 17.92
N GLU A 200 -24.71 -8.41 16.72
CA GLU A 200 -25.62 -9.33 16.02
C GLU A 200 -25.80 -10.64 16.80
N GLU A 201 -24.76 -11.09 17.51
CA GLU A 201 -24.77 -12.26 18.38
C GLU A 201 -25.63 -12.09 19.63
N SER A 202 -25.81 -10.83 20.08
CA SER A 202 -26.60 -10.49 21.26
C SER A 202 -28.05 -10.11 20.94
N ARG A 203 -28.34 -9.85 19.66
CA ARG A 203 -29.68 -9.55 19.16
C ARG A 203 -30.44 -10.85 18.91
N PRO A 204 -31.59 -11.08 19.56
CA PRO A 204 -32.42 -12.24 19.26
C PRO A 204 -32.72 -12.32 17.76
N PRO A 205 -32.55 -13.49 17.09
CA PRO A 205 -32.61 -13.59 15.63
C PRO A 205 -33.94 -13.16 15.00
N HIS A 206 -35.00 -13.03 15.81
CA HIS A 206 -36.34 -12.68 15.40
C HIS A 206 -36.66 -11.17 15.59
N LEU A 207 -35.73 -10.37 16.11
CA LEU A 207 -35.92 -8.94 16.31
C LEU A 207 -35.17 -8.14 15.24
N ASP A 208 -35.93 -7.44 14.40
CA ASP A 208 -35.37 -6.42 13.49
C ASP A 208 -34.85 -5.21 14.28
N PHE A 209 -35.49 -4.90 15.41
CA PHE A 209 -35.14 -3.82 16.32
C PHE A 209 -35.30 -4.27 17.78
N ASP A 210 -34.25 -4.13 18.58
CA ASP A 210 -34.29 -4.39 20.03
C ASP A 210 -34.52 -3.08 20.81
N PRO A 211 -35.63 -2.98 21.57
CA PRO A 211 -35.93 -1.80 22.37
C PRO A 211 -35.12 -1.70 23.67
N ARG A 212 -34.32 -2.72 24.05
CA ARG A 212 -33.54 -2.75 25.30
C ARG A 212 -32.26 -1.90 25.22
N ARG A 213 -32.41 -0.61 24.95
CA ARG A 213 -31.30 0.35 24.89
C ARG A 213 -31.19 1.13 26.20
N LEU A 214 -29.98 1.57 26.52
CA LEU A 214 -29.72 2.47 27.63
C LEU A 214 -30.47 3.79 27.39
N THR A 215 -31.13 4.34 28.41
CA THR A 215 -31.71 5.68 28.27
C THR A 215 -30.60 6.73 28.30
N LEU A 216 -30.87 7.94 27.77
CA LEU A 216 -29.88 9.02 27.86
C LEU A 216 -29.55 9.36 29.32
N SER A 217 -30.54 9.29 30.22
CA SER A 217 -30.33 9.51 31.66
C SER A 217 -29.39 8.45 32.25
N ASP A 218 -29.60 7.18 31.95
CA ASP A 218 -28.74 6.10 32.46
C ASP A 218 -27.32 6.19 31.88
N TYR A 219 -27.20 6.60 30.61
CA TYR A 219 -25.91 6.87 29.97
C TYR A 219 -25.15 8.00 30.64
N LEU A 220 -25.81 9.09 31.02
CA LEU A 220 -25.14 10.20 31.71
C LEU A 220 -24.63 9.80 33.08
N VAL A 221 -25.33 8.91 33.81
CA VAL A 221 -24.86 8.40 35.11
C VAL A 221 -23.72 7.40 34.93
N ARG A 222 -23.80 6.51 33.93
CA ARG A 222 -22.82 5.42 33.69
C ARG A 222 -22.30 5.40 32.23
N PRO A 223 -21.59 6.43 31.78
CA PRO A 223 -20.97 6.40 30.46
C PRO A 223 -19.75 5.49 30.49
N LEU A 224 -19.63 4.58 29.51
CA LEU A 224 -18.41 3.80 29.33
C LEU A 224 -17.30 4.75 28.86
N HIS A 225 -16.22 4.87 29.63
CA HIS A 225 -15.02 5.61 29.20
C HIS A 225 -14.07 4.73 28.37
N GLN A 226 -14.62 3.65 27.81
CA GLN A 226 -14.04 2.90 26.71
C GLN A 226 -14.48 3.58 25.43
N ILE A 227 -13.49 4.05 24.69
CA ILE A 227 -13.74 4.81 23.49
C ILE A 227 -13.61 3.88 22.30
N ALA A 228 -14.51 4.04 21.33
CA ALA A 228 -14.45 3.30 20.09
C ALA A 228 -13.08 3.52 19.43
N LYS A 229 -12.31 2.44 19.28
CA LYS A 229 -10.95 2.49 18.74
C LYS A 229 -10.74 1.44 17.66
N GLY A 230 -9.82 1.75 16.75
CA GLY A 230 -9.40 0.84 15.70
C GLY A 230 -8.50 -0.28 16.23
N SER A 231 -7.81 -0.95 15.33
CA SER A 231 -6.66 -1.81 15.64
C SER A 231 -5.45 -0.90 15.93
N SER A 232 -5.43 -0.27 17.10
CA SER A 232 -4.35 0.62 17.54
C SER A 232 -3.58 -0.01 18.69
N ILE A 233 -2.25 0.17 18.65
CA ILE A 233 -1.25 -0.37 19.58
C ILE A 233 -1.39 0.04 21.06
N HIS A 234 -2.33 0.92 21.40
CA HIS A 234 -2.49 1.47 22.75
C HIS A 234 -3.89 1.20 23.29
N GLY A 235 -3.98 0.44 24.39
CA GLY A 235 -5.21 0.29 25.17
C GLY A 235 -5.31 -1.03 25.95
N LEU A 236 -6.30 -1.10 26.84
CA LEU A 236 -6.60 -2.29 27.63
C LEU A 236 -7.06 -3.47 26.75
N ASP A 237 -6.35 -4.60 26.84
CA ASP A 237 -6.79 -5.93 26.38
C ASP A 237 -8.04 -6.44 27.13
N SER A 238 -8.36 -5.82 28.27
CA SER A 238 -9.21 -6.43 29.29
C SER A 238 -10.70 -6.57 28.94
N LEU A 239 -11.20 -5.89 27.88
CA LEU A 239 -12.65 -5.83 27.60
C LEU A 239 -13.08 -5.91 26.11
N GLN A 240 -12.24 -6.40 25.19
CA GLN A 240 -12.62 -6.59 23.76
C GLN A 240 -13.15 -5.30 23.08
N SER A 241 -12.53 -4.13 23.32
CA SER A 241 -12.87 -2.87 22.65
C SER A 241 -12.10 -2.65 21.34
N GLU A 242 -11.19 -3.56 20.97
CA GLU A 242 -10.49 -3.50 19.69
C GLU A 242 -11.48 -3.54 18.50
N ASN A 243 -11.24 -2.64 17.53
CA ASN A 243 -12.02 -2.53 16.31
C ASN A 243 -13.53 -2.23 16.52
N SER A 244 -13.85 -1.55 17.61
CA SER A 244 -15.19 -1.04 17.90
C SER A 244 -15.50 0.29 17.20
N MET A 245 -14.47 0.95 16.66
CA MET A 245 -14.60 2.18 15.87
C MET A 245 -15.27 1.92 14.52
N ARG A 246 -16.16 2.84 14.13
CA ARG A 246 -16.68 2.89 12.77
C ARG A 246 -15.54 3.10 11.78
N ARG A 247 -15.49 2.25 10.75
CA ARG A 247 -14.52 2.36 9.67
C ARG A 247 -15.07 3.23 8.55
N CYS A 248 -14.23 3.49 7.55
CA CYS A 248 -14.64 4.22 6.34
C CYS A 248 -15.92 3.63 5.75
N GLU A 249 -16.03 2.31 5.67
CA GLU A 249 -17.15 1.58 5.08
C GLU A 249 -18.44 1.65 5.92
N SER A 250 -18.35 2.04 7.20
CA SER A 250 -19.52 2.27 8.06
C SER A 250 -20.29 3.53 7.66
N CYS A 251 -19.63 4.48 7.02
CA CYS A 251 -20.21 5.77 6.59
C CYS A 251 -20.22 5.94 5.06
N HIS A 252 -19.30 5.28 4.35
CA HIS A 252 -19.10 5.44 2.91
C HIS A 252 -19.48 4.18 2.13
N GLN A 253 -20.27 4.36 1.07
CA GLN A 253 -20.52 3.31 0.07
C GLN A 253 -19.43 3.34 -1.00
N ALA A 254 -18.31 2.66 -0.76
CA ALA A 254 -17.13 2.75 -1.64
C ALA A 254 -17.41 2.31 -3.10
N GLU A 255 -18.22 1.27 -3.32
CA GLU A 255 -18.46 0.74 -4.66
C GLU A 255 -19.22 1.70 -5.59
N SER A 256 -20.08 2.56 -5.04
CA SER A 256 -20.95 3.46 -5.82
C SER A 256 -20.22 4.70 -6.34
N VAL A 257 -19.15 5.13 -5.67
CA VAL A 257 -18.44 6.40 -5.99
C VAL A 257 -17.08 6.21 -6.69
N HIS A 258 -16.53 5.00 -6.73
CA HIS A 258 -15.22 4.70 -7.33
C HIS A 258 -15.30 4.10 -8.75
N ALA A 259 -16.18 4.62 -9.62
CA ALA A 259 -16.35 4.09 -10.99
C ALA A 259 -15.07 4.09 -11.85
N TRP A 260 -14.10 4.93 -11.52
CA TRP A 260 -12.81 5.03 -12.22
C TRP A 260 -11.86 3.87 -11.93
N LEU A 261 -12.03 3.16 -10.81
CA LEU A 261 -11.11 2.12 -10.34
C LEU A 261 -11.51 0.75 -10.93
N PRO A 262 -10.67 0.12 -11.76
CA PRO A 262 -10.90 -1.26 -12.21
C PRO A 262 -10.79 -2.23 -11.05
N TYR A 263 -11.55 -3.32 -11.07
CA TYR A 263 -11.52 -4.36 -10.03
C TYR A 263 -11.65 -3.80 -8.60
N LYS A 264 -12.65 -2.92 -8.36
CA LYS A 264 -12.85 -2.21 -7.10
C LYS A 264 -12.81 -3.12 -5.87
N LYS A 265 -13.54 -4.24 -5.93
CA LYS A 265 -13.63 -5.21 -4.83
C LYS A 265 -12.25 -5.76 -4.45
N ARG A 266 -11.42 -6.12 -5.43
CA ARG A 266 -10.04 -6.59 -5.17
C ARG A 266 -9.17 -5.53 -4.50
N HIS A 267 -9.33 -4.25 -4.89
CA HIS A 267 -8.64 -3.17 -4.23
C HIS A 267 -9.14 -2.99 -2.79
N PHE A 268 -10.45 -2.99 -2.55
CA PHE A 268 -11.02 -2.83 -1.20
C PHE A 268 -10.72 -4.02 -0.28
N ASP A 269 -10.59 -5.22 -0.82
CA ASP A 269 -10.16 -6.42 -0.08
C ASP A 269 -8.67 -6.35 0.31
N SER A 270 -7.84 -5.60 -0.46
CA SER A 270 -6.38 -5.63 -0.32
C SER A 270 -5.79 -4.35 0.28
N LEU A 271 -6.47 -3.21 0.13
CA LEU A 271 -6.01 -1.88 0.53
C LEU A 271 -6.97 -1.28 1.56
N ALA A 272 -6.41 -0.75 2.64
CA ALA A 272 -7.14 0.16 3.52
C ALA A 272 -7.45 1.46 2.74
N CYS A 273 -8.60 2.10 3.01
CA CYS A 273 -9.02 3.31 2.31
C CYS A 273 -7.96 4.43 2.38
N GLU A 274 -7.32 4.52 3.54
CA GLU A 274 -6.23 5.43 3.88
C GLU A 274 -5.04 5.31 2.93
N SER A 275 -4.82 4.12 2.33
CA SER A 275 -3.74 3.90 1.35
C SER A 275 -3.86 4.79 0.12
N CYS A 276 -5.09 5.15 -0.26
CA CYS A 276 -5.36 6.05 -1.38
C CYS A 276 -5.73 7.47 -0.91
N HIS A 277 -6.35 7.57 0.26
CA HIS A 277 -6.89 8.82 0.79
C HIS A 277 -5.93 9.59 1.72
N VAL A 278 -4.77 9.04 2.07
CA VAL A 278 -3.68 9.74 2.76
C VAL A 278 -2.38 9.61 1.95
N PRO A 279 -2.30 10.23 0.76
CA PRO A 279 -1.19 10.01 -0.17
C PRO A 279 0.10 10.72 0.25
N ARG A 280 -0.02 11.82 1.01
CA ARG A 280 1.12 12.61 1.49
C ARG A 280 0.70 13.37 2.74
N LEU A 281 1.56 13.40 3.76
CA LEU A 281 1.37 14.20 4.97
C LEU A 281 2.28 15.41 4.98
N TYR A 282 1.79 16.51 5.56
CA TYR A 282 2.50 17.80 5.66
C TYR A 282 2.72 18.25 7.10
N GLY A 283 2.47 17.39 8.10
CA GLY A 283 2.91 17.61 9.47
C GLY A 283 4.34 17.10 9.69
N PRO A 284 5.03 17.60 10.73
CA PRO A 284 6.33 17.06 11.12
C PRO A 284 6.16 15.61 11.58
N ALA A 285 6.94 14.71 11.00
CA ALA A 285 6.99 13.31 11.44
C ALA A 285 8.44 12.94 11.71
N LEU A 286 8.69 12.27 12.82
CA LEU A 286 9.98 11.73 13.18
C LEU A 286 10.35 10.66 12.17
N GLN A 287 11.56 10.79 11.65
CA GLN A 287 12.25 9.75 10.91
C GLN A 287 13.08 8.91 11.87
N ALA A 288 13.85 9.57 12.74
CA ALA A 288 14.71 8.94 13.72
C ALA A 288 14.80 9.75 15.02
N VAL A 289 15.02 9.05 16.14
CA VAL A 289 15.38 9.62 17.44
C VAL A 289 16.62 8.92 17.97
N ASP A 290 17.72 9.66 18.09
CA ASP A 290 18.99 9.13 18.58
C ASP A 290 19.23 9.57 20.03
N TRP A 291 19.06 8.63 20.96
CA TRP A 291 19.33 8.78 22.39
C TRP A 291 20.73 8.28 22.78
N THR A 292 21.60 7.99 21.81
CA THR A 292 22.96 7.54 22.12
C THR A 292 23.83 8.67 22.66
N LEU A 293 23.44 9.92 22.34
CA LEU A 293 23.89 11.16 22.95
C LEU A 293 22.65 12.00 23.32
N VAL A 294 22.83 12.88 24.30
CA VAL A 294 21.85 13.90 24.69
C VAL A 294 22.56 15.24 24.87
N ASP A 295 21.82 16.33 24.72
CA ASP A 295 22.30 17.66 25.08
C ASP A 295 22.33 17.84 26.62
N PRO A 296 22.79 18.99 27.15
CA PRO A 296 22.82 19.24 28.59
C PRO A 296 21.45 19.23 29.27
N ASP A 297 20.37 19.45 28.52
CA ASP A 297 18.98 19.45 28.99
C ASP A 297 18.37 18.03 28.94
N GLY A 298 19.11 17.05 28.42
CA GLY A 298 18.70 15.66 28.34
C GLY A 298 17.94 15.31 27.05
N GLU A 299 17.92 16.21 26.08
CA GLU A 299 17.19 16.02 24.83
C GLU A 299 18.01 15.23 23.79
N PRO A 300 17.39 14.25 23.09
CA PRO A 300 18.03 13.47 22.05
C PRO A 300 18.12 14.24 20.73
N LEU A 301 18.98 13.75 19.83
CA LEU A 301 18.97 14.20 18.44
C LEU A 301 17.71 13.68 17.72
N ARG A 302 16.86 14.60 17.28
CA ARG A 302 15.66 14.29 16.49
C ARG A 302 15.87 14.60 15.02
N GLN A 303 15.46 13.68 14.17
CA GLN A 303 15.43 13.88 12.72
C GLN A 303 14.00 13.82 12.24
N TYR A 304 13.55 14.91 11.63
CA TYR A 304 12.23 14.98 11.02
C TYR A 304 12.28 14.59 9.55
N ARG A 305 11.24 13.91 9.10
CA ARG A 305 11.08 13.35 7.77
C ARG A 305 10.66 14.44 6.80
N ALA A 306 11.47 14.65 5.76
CA ALA A 306 11.16 15.62 4.70
C ALA A 306 10.92 17.04 5.24
N VAL A 307 11.64 17.41 6.31
CA VAL A 307 11.67 18.76 6.89
C VAL A 307 13.12 19.24 6.90
N GLU A 308 13.36 20.44 6.39
CA GLU A 308 14.63 21.16 6.56
C GLU A 308 14.51 22.07 7.78
N GLY A 309 15.45 21.99 8.72
CA GLY A 309 15.41 22.77 9.97
C GLY A 309 14.52 22.15 11.06
N ASP A 310 14.23 22.95 12.09
CA ASP A 310 13.33 22.58 13.18
C ASP A 310 11.87 22.90 12.78
N PRO A 311 10.95 21.92 12.76
CA PRO A 311 9.57 22.16 12.35
C PRO A 311 8.82 23.24 13.16
N ALA A 312 9.27 23.58 14.37
CA ALA A 312 8.66 24.64 15.18
C ALA A 312 9.13 26.06 14.77
N THR A 313 10.16 26.18 13.93
CA THR A 313 10.70 27.49 13.53
C THR A 313 10.15 27.94 12.17
N ALA A 314 10.06 29.26 11.99
CA ALA A 314 9.48 29.87 10.79
C ALA A 314 10.33 29.70 9.52
N ASP A 315 11.64 29.44 9.67
CA ASP A 315 12.58 29.20 8.59
C ASP A 315 12.64 27.73 8.13
N SER A 316 11.93 26.83 8.82
CA SER A 316 11.81 25.44 8.40
C SER A 316 11.12 25.30 7.05
N LEU A 317 11.44 24.25 6.29
CA LEU A 317 10.75 23.94 5.03
C LEU A 317 10.23 22.50 5.05
N ILE A 318 8.91 22.35 5.02
CA ILE A 318 8.23 21.05 5.02
C ILE A 318 7.93 20.65 3.58
N HIS A 319 8.54 19.56 3.12
CA HIS A 319 8.26 18.99 1.79
C HIS A 319 7.08 18.01 1.81
N GLY A 320 6.74 17.51 3.00
CA GLY A 320 5.79 16.42 3.20
C GLY A 320 6.32 15.07 2.71
N PHE A 321 5.76 13.98 3.23
CA PHE A 321 6.25 12.63 2.94
C PHE A 321 5.12 11.67 2.58
N ARG A 322 5.47 10.63 1.82
CA ARG A 322 4.57 9.52 1.50
C ARG A 322 4.75 8.41 2.54
N PRO A 323 3.68 7.92 3.17
CA PRO A 323 3.75 6.78 4.07
C PRO A 323 4.30 5.52 3.41
N VAL A 324 4.89 4.64 4.21
CA VAL A 324 5.15 3.26 3.76
C VAL A 324 3.87 2.44 3.85
N MET A 325 3.64 1.57 2.88
CA MET A 325 2.50 0.65 2.90
C MET A 325 2.93 -0.69 3.50
N LEU A 326 2.27 -1.10 4.58
CA LEU A 326 2.55 -2.36 5.26
C LEU A 326 1.27 -3.17 5.49
N PRO A 327 1.37 -4.51 5.52
CA PRO A 327 0.28 -5.37 5.95
C PRO A 327 -0.12 -5.09 7.40
N ARG A 328 -1.38 -4.74 7.58
CA ARG A 328 -2.06 -4.66 8.89
C ARG A 328 -3.09 -5.77 8.98
N GLU A 329 -3.04 -6.54 10.05
CA GLU A 329 -4.10 -7.47 10.40
C GLU A 329 -5.22 -6.73 11.13
N ASN A 330 -6.43 -6.79 10.56
CA ASN A 330 -7.63 -6.25 11.18
C ASN A 330 -8.35 -7.36 11.96
N VAL A 331 -9.12 -6.96 12.97
CA VAL A 331 -10.02 -7.87 13.69
C VAL A 331 -10.98 -8.55 12.70
N GLY A 332 -11.10 -9.88 12.81
CA GLY A 332 -11.79 -10.73 11.83
C GLY A 332 -10.87 -11.43 10.84
N GLY A 333 -9.54 -11.25 10.95
CA GLY A 333 -8.53 -11.92 10.13
C GLY A 333 -8.34 -11.31 8.74
N GLU A 334 -8.97 -10.16 8.48
CA GLU A 334 -8.79 -9.43 7.22
C GLU A 334 -7.45 -8.70 7.25
N ARG A 335 -6.57 -9.01 6.29
CA ARG A 335 -5.30 -8.29 6.14
C ARG A 335 -5.39 -7.29 5.00
N LYS A 336 -5.08 -6.02 5.27
CA LYS A 336 -4.99 -4.97 4.25
C LYS A 336 -3.64 -4.27 4.30
N LEU A 337 -3.15 -3.82 3.16
CA LEU A 337 -2.06 -2.84 3.13
C LEU A 337 -2.60 -1.50 3.65
N ALA A 338 -1.89 -0.89 4.60
CA ALA A 338 -2.25 0.37 5.22
C ALA A 338 -1.02 1.28 5.34
N PRO A 339 -1.19 2.61 5.42
CA PRO A 339 -0.09 3.55 5.54
C PRO A 339 0.46 3.63 6.98
N PHE A 340 1.80 3.67 7.08
CA PHE A 340 2.52 3.85 8.34
C PHE A 340 3.65 4.88 8.20
N ASN A 341 3.99 5.54 9.31
CA ASN A 341 5.31 6.13 9.49
C ASN A 341 6.18 5.14 10.27
N LEU A 342 7.45 5.02 9.90
CA LEU A 342 8.43 4.25 10.67
C LEU A 342 9.37 5.22 11.37
N VAL A 343 9.47 5.10 12.69
CA VAL A 343 10.42 5.85 13.51
C VAL A 343 11.51 4.90 13.97
N SER A 344 12.76 5.23 13.67
CA SER A 344 13.91 4.46 14.15
C SER A 344 14.47 5.08 15.42
N SER A 345 14.78 4.26 16.42
CA SER A 345 15.35 4.72 17.68
C SER A 345 16.65 4.01 18.00
N TRP A 346 17.67 4.76 18.41
CA TRP A 346 18.92 4.22 18.94
C TRP A 346 19.06 4.64 20.40
N TYR A 347 19.41 3.70 21.27
CA TYR A 347 19.54 3.97 22.70
C TYR A 347 20.45 2.94 23.39
N TRP A 348 20.84 3.27 24.62
CA TRP A 348 21.62 2.39 25.47
C TRP A 348 20.71 1.55 26.39
N VAL A 349 21.08 0.29 26.61
CA VAL A 349 20.48 -0.59 27.61
C VAL A 349 21.52 -1.13 28.58
N THR A 350 21.10 -1.45 29.80
CA THR A 350 21.95 -1.89 30.92
C THR A 350 21.28 -2.99 31.74
N GLY A 351 22.08 -3.87 32.35
CA GLY A 351 21.61 -4.93 33.25
C GLY A 351 20.99 -6.15 32.58
N GLU A 352 20.55 -7.10 33.41
CA GLU A 352 19.82 -8.32 33.04
C GLU A 352 18.68 -8.54 34.06
N PRO A 353 17.40 -8.41 33.68
CA PRO A 353 16.91 -8.10 32.34
C PRO A 353 17.32 -6.69 31.88
N ALA A 354 17.57 -6.54 30.58
CA ALA A 354 18.01 -5.28 30.00
C ALA A 354 16.94 -4.19 30.14
N ARG A 355 17.28 -3.08 30.79
CA ARG A 355 16.47 -1.86 30.83
C ARG A 355 17.12 -0.75 30.03
N ARG A 356 16.32 0.21 29.57
CA ARG A 356 16.82 1.42 28.93
C ARG A 356 17.59 2.30 29.93
N VAL A 357 18.67 2.91 29.47
CA VAL A 357 19.38 3.97 30.19
C VAL A 357 18.56 5.26 30.06
N THR A 358 18.30 5.96 31.16
CA THR A 358 17.47 7.17 31.17
C THR A 358 18.24 8.39 30.65
N ALA A 359 17.51 9.45 30.28
CA ALA A 359 18.11 10.72 29.91
C ALA A 359 18.98 11.28 31.06
N ASP A 360 18.50 11.23 32.29
CA ASP A 360 19.27 11.67 33.47
C ASP A 360 20.57 10.89 33.67
N GLU A 361 20.55 9.57 33.47
CA GLU A 361 21.75 8.74 33.54
C GLU A 361 22.76 9.09 32.44
N LEU A 362 22.27 9.42 31.24
CA LEU A 362 23.11 9.91 30.15
C LEU A 362 23.69 11.29 30.49
N VAL A 363 22.88 12.23 30.96
CA VAL A 363 23.37 13.58 31.33
C VAL A 363 24.43 13.49 32.42
N GLN A 364 24.19 12.69 33.47
CA GLN A 364 25.15 12.49 34.55
C GLN A 364 26.49 11.90 34.08
N ALA A 365 26.45 10.96 33.13
CA ALA A 365 27.65 10.32 32.58
C ALA A 365 28.40 11.22 31.58
N LEU A 366 27.67 11.95 30.73
CA LEU A 366 28.23 12.73 29.63
C LEU A 366 28.67 14.13 30.07
N TYR A 367 28.00 14.72 31.06
CA TYR A 367 28.22 16.10 31.51
C TYR A 367 28.64 16.18 32.99
N PRO A 368 29.78 15.59 33.41
CA PRO A 368 30.21 15.68 34.81
C PRO A 368 30.46 17.15 35.19
N GLY A 369 29.64 17.68 36.09
CA GLY A 369 29.70 19.10 36.48
C GLY A 369 29.12 20.07 35.43
N GLY A 370 28.21 19.61 34.57
CA GLY A 370 27.49 20.44 33.61
C GLY A 370 28.26 20.78 32.32
N ARG A 371 29.38 20.10 32.06
CA ARG A 371 30.18 20.25 30.83
C ARG A 371 30.47 18.90 30.23
N LEU A 372 30.44 18.82 28.89
CA LEU A 372 30.71 17.60 28.16
C LEU A 372 32.08 17.03 28.54
N HIS A 373 32.14 15.72 28.77
CA HIS A 373 33.37 15.04 29.18
C HIS A 373 34.51 15.33 28.19
N PRO A 374 35.70 15.79 28.62
CA PRO A 374 36.75 16.28 27.71
C PRO A 374 37.22 15.27 26.66
N GLU A 375 37.31 13.99 27.02
CA GLU A 375 37.67 12.93 26.06
C GLU A 375 36.60 12.74 24.98
N LEU A 376 35.32 12.90 25.32
CA LEU A 376 34.24 12.79 24.35
C LEU A 376 34.17 14.06 23.48
N ALA A 377 34.33 15.24 24.07
CA ALA A 377 34.39 16.49 23.33
C ALA A 377 35.49 16.45 22.25
N ALA A 378 36.69 15.99 22.58
CA ALA A 378 37.79 15.86 21.63
C ALA A 378 37.54 14.81 20.52
N LEU A 379 36.65 13.84 20.75
CA LEU A 379 36.25 12.84 19.74
C LEU A 379 35.11 13.33 18.85
N LEU A 380 34.28 14.25 19.33
CA LEU A 380 33.14 14.81 18.59
C LEU A 380 33.55 16.03 17.74
N ASP A 381 34.50 16.84 18.22
CA ASP A 381 35.08 18.00 17.51
C ASP A 381 35.93 17.53 16.33
N ARG A 382 35.32 17.40 15.15
CA ARG A 382 35.94 16.84 13.95
C ARG A 382 36.66 17.89 13.12
N ASP A 383 36.19 19.13 13.17
CA ASP A 383 36.83 20.24 12.47
C ASP A 383 37.90 20.95 13.32
N ALA A 384 38.05 20.54 14.58
CA ALA A 384 39.01 21.04 15.55
C ALA A 384 38.86 22.55 15.81
N ASP A 385 37.63 23.06 15.73
CA ASP A 385 37.32 24.47 15.99
C ASP A 385 37.14 24.79 17.49
N GLY A 386 37.12 23.75 18.34
CA GLY A 386 37.01 23.86 19.79
C GLY A 386 35.57 23.99 20.30
N SER A 387 34.58 23.85 19.43
CA SER A 387 33.15 23.81 19.73
C SER A 387 32.51 22.55 19.14
N ILE A 388 31.35 22.13 19.68
CA ILE A 388 30.60 20.99 19.14
C ILE A 388 29.36 21.54 18.45
N GLY A 389 29.36 21.49 17.12
CA GLY A 389 28.20 21.87 16.33
C GLY A 389 27.09 20.80 16.34
N ASN A 390 25.86 21.19 15.95
CA ASN A 390 24.74 20.25 15.81
C ASN A 390 25.05 19.08 14.85
N GLY A 391 25.90 19.30 13.84
CA GLY A 391 26.33 18.26 12.90
C GLY A 391 27.32 17.25 13.48
N GLU A 392 27.95 17.58 14.61
CA GLU A 392 28.99 16.80 15.30
C GLU A 392 28.46 16.06 16.53
N MET A 393 27.32 16.48 17.08
CA MET A 393 26.66 15.84 18.22
C MET A 393 25.97 14.52 17.84
N LYS A 394 26.75 13.56 17.32
CA LYS A 394 26.30 12.22 16.89
C LYS A 394 27.45 11.21 16.89
N LEU A 395 27.13 9.92 17.08
CA LEU A 395 28.12 8.84 17.13
C LEU A 395 28.33 8.17 15.75
N ASP A 396 29.19 8.77 14.93
CA ASP A 396 29.50 8.27 13.58
C ASP A 396 30.57 7.16 13.55
N SER A 397 31.30 6.94 14.65
CA SER A 397 32.42 5.98 14.71
C SER A 397 32.32 4.98 15.88
N PRO A 398 32.93 3.77 15.73
CA PRO A 398 33.05 2.82 16.82
C PRO A 398 33.80 3.37 18.04
N GLU A 399 34.80 4.25 17.82
CA GLU A 399 35.59 4.87 18.87
C GLU A 399 34.74 5.80 19.75
N GLN A 400 33.89 6.63 19.13
CA GLN A 400 32.94 7.50 19.86
C GLN A 400 31.93 6.67 20.66
N SER A 401 31.37 5.61 20.04
CA SER A 401 30.46 4.69 20.73
C SER A 401 31.10 4.01 21.94
N GLU A 402 32.35 3.58 21.80
CA GLU A 402 33.10 2.95 22.88
C GLU A 402 33.43 3.93 24.02
N ALA A 403 33.70 5.21 23.70
CA ALA A 403 33.92 6.25 24.69
C ALA A 403 32.67 6.47 25.55
N VAL A 404 31.50 6.63 24.93
CA VAL A 404 30.21 6.77 25.64
C VAL A 404 29.92 5.54 26.49
N ARG A 405 30.13 4.33 25.94
CA ARG A 405 29.93 3.07 26.69
C ARG A 405 30.79 3.02 27.96
N LYS A 406 32.06 3.44 27.88
CA LYS A 406 32.97 3.50 29.04
C LYS A 406 32.51 4.53 30.07
N LEU A 407 32.04 5.71 29.65
CA LEU A 407 31.51 6.73 30.56
C LEU A 407 30.28 6.22 31.32
N LEU A 408 29.35 5.58 30.62
CA LEU A 408 28.17 4.96 31.24
C LEU A 408 28.57 3.86 32.25
N GLN A 409 29.56 3.04 31.93
CA GLN A 409 30.08 2.02 32.84
C GLN A 409 30.79 2.61 34.06
N ALA A 410 31.55 3.69 33.87
CA ALA A 410 32.20 4.41 34.97
C ALA A 410 31.19 5.08 35.91
N SER A 411 29.98 5.37 35.43
CA SER A 411 28.86 5.92 36.19
C SER A 411 28.11 4.87 37.03
N GLY A 412 28.57 3.62 37.03
CA GLY A 412 28.00 2.52 37.82
C GLY A 412 27.02 1.63 37.05
N LEU A 413 26.81 1.85 35.75
CA LEU A 413 25.93 1.01 34.93
C LEU A 413 26.64 -0.26 34.45
N GLY A 414 26.08 -1.43 34.78
CA GLY A 414 26.62 -2.72 34.35
C GLY A 414 26.13 -3.15 32.97
N GLN A 415 26.96 -3.86 32.19
CA GLN A 415 26.56 -4.50 30.93
C GLN A 415 25.92 -3.54 29.90
N VAL A 416 26.43 -2.31 29.81
CA VAL A 416 25.95 -1.31 28.86
C VAL A 416 26.18 -1.76 27.42
N ARG A 417 25.11 -1.79 26.62
CA ARG A 417 25.14 -2.07 25.17
C ARG A 417 24.20 -1.13 24.42
N MET A 418 24.56 -0.77 23.20
CA MET A 418 23.69 -0.02 22.30
C MET A 418 22.69 -0.98 21.65
N THR A 419 21.49 -0.48 21.35
CA THR A 419 20.47 -1.18 20.56
C THR A 419 19.77 -0.19 19.65
N ALA A 420 19.15 -0.72 18.58
CA ALA A 420 18.44 0.07 17.59
C ALA A 420 17.16 -0.64 17.15
N GLU A 421 16.05 0.08 17.10
CA GLU A 421 14.74 -0.48 16.80
C GLU A 421 13.92 0.37 15.81
N ILE A 422 12.96 -0.26 15.13
CA ILE A 422 12.01 0.38 14.23
C ILE A 422 10.61 0.18 14.78
N GLN A 423 9.94 1.29 15.07
CA GLN A 423 8.56 1.30 15.53
C GLN A 423 7.64 1.83 14.41
N PRO A 424 6.71 1.00 13.89
CA PRO A 424 5.66 1.47 12.99
C PRO A 424 4.54 2.19 13.75
N TYR A 425 4.10 3.32 13.19
CA TYR A 425 2.96 4.11 13.66
C TYR A 425 1.92 4.22 12.56
N SER A 426 0.70 3.77 12.83
CA SER A 426 -0.40 3.75 11.86
C SER A 426 -0.89 5.16 11.52
N ILE A 427 -1.22 5.39 10.25
CA ILE A 427 -1.78 6.65 9.77
C ILE A 427 -3.25 6.42 9.38
N SER A 428 -4.15 7.17 10.00
CA SER A 428 -5.61 7.04 9.87
C SER A 428 -6.35 8.36 9.61
N HIS A 429 -5.65 9.50 9.76
CA HIS A 429 -6.13 10.87 9.62
C HIS A 429 -5.33 11.61 8.54
N SER A 430 -5.58 12.90 8.41
CA SER A 430 -5.14 13.74 7.29
C SER A 430 -5.71 13.25 5.96
N VAL A 431 -6.98 12.85 6.00
CA VAL A 431 -7.70 12.29 4.86
C VAL A 431 -8.03 13.39 3.85
N VAL A 432 -7.70 13.15 2.58
CA VAL A 432 -8.02 14.07 1.47
C VAL A 432 -9.10 13.47 0.55
N ASN A 433 -9.67 14.32 -0.31
CA ASN A 433 -10.69 13.93 -1.28
C ASN A 433 -10.41 14.51 -2.68
N GLY A 434 -11.24 14.16 -3.65
CA GLY A 434 -11.23 14.78 -4.98
C GLY A 434 -10.00 14.43 -5.81
N GLU A 435 -9.32 15.45 -6.33
CA GLU A 435 -8.09 15.29 -7.14
C GLU A 435 -6.84 14.99 -6.31
N TRP A 436 -6.91 15.19 -4.99
CA TRP A 436 -5.79 15.04 -4.07
C TRP A 436 -5.54 13.59 -3.66
N VAL A 437 -6.48 12.68 -3.91
CA VAL A 437 -6.33 11.23 -3.60
C VAL A 437 -5.49 10.52 -4.65
N THR A 438 -4.87 9.40 -4.29
CA THR A 438 -4.15 8.55 -5.25
C THR A 438 -5.13 7.92 -6.25
N ARG A 439 -5.12 8.39 -7.49
CA ARG A 439 -5.90 7.83 -8.62
C ARG A 439 -5.05 7.26 -9.75
N GLN A 440 -3.75 7.51 -9.70
CA GLN A 440 -2.78 7.08 -10.69
C GLN A 440 -2.33 5.66 -10.37
N CYS A 441 -2.54 4.71 -11.27
CA CYS A 441 -2.27 3.29 -11.01
C CYS A 441 -0.76 3.01 -10.85
N ASP A 442 0.08 3.75 -11.55
CA ASP A 442 1.54 3.68 -11.48
C ASP A 442 2.09 4.04 -10.10
N SER A 443 1.34 4.80 -9.29
CA SER A 443 1.68 5.05 -7.88
C SER A 443 1.79 3.77 -7.04
N CYS A 444 1.21 2.65 -7.48
CA CYS A 444 1.28 1.34 -6.82
C CYS A 444 1.81 0.22 -7.74
N HIS A 445 1.50 0.27 -9.04
CA HIS A 445 1.85 -0.78 -10.00
C HIS A 445 3.19 -0.51 -10.73
N GLY A 446 3.80 0.65 -10.53
CA GLY A 446 5.11 1.01 -11.09
C GLY A 446 6.30 0.51 -10.27
N ALA A 447 7.49 0.49 -10.87
CA ALA A 447 8.72 0.03 -10.21
C ALA A 447 9.17 0.98 -9.07
N ASP A 448 8.96 2.29 -9.23
CA ASP A 448 9.28 3.31 -8.21
C ASP A 448 8.04 3.70 -7.39
N SER A 449 7.08 2.79 -7.28
CA SER A 449 5.80 3.00 -6.61
C SER A 449 5.92 3.07 -5.09
N ILE A 450 4.85 3.49 -4.41
CA ILE A 450 4.77 3.52 -2.94
C ILE A 450 4.95 2.12 -2.30
N LEU A 451 4.79 1.06 -3.08
CA LEU A 451 4.92 -0.33 -2.63
C LEU A 451 6.35 -0.88 -2.76
N ALA A 452 7.25 -0.17 -3.45
CA ALA A 452 8.62 -0.62 -3.75
C ALA A 452 9.69 0.46 -3.51
N ALA A 453 9.30 1.72 -3.32
CA ALA A 453 10.23 2.80 -3.05
C ALA A 453 10.95 2.62 -1.71
N ALA A 454 12.23 3.00 -1.67
CA ALA A 454 12.99 3.04 -0.43
C ALA A 454 12.44 4.13 0.50
N PHE A 455 12.18 3.73 1.74
CA PHE A 455 11.68 4.59 2.82
C PHE A 455 12.84 4.93 3.77
N PRO A 456 13.32 6.19 3.82
CA PRO A 456 14.40 6.59 4.71
C PRO A 456 14.07 6.33 6.19
N LEU A 457 14.99 5.71 6.92
CA LEU A 457 14.85 5.43 8.35
C LEU A 457 15.72 6.36 9.20
N SER A 458 16.87 6.80 8.69
CA SER A 458 17.74 7.77 9.36
C SER A 458 18.70 8.42 8.37
N GLY A 459 19.23 9.60 8.73
CA GLY A 459 20.30 10.27 8.00
C GLY A 459 21.72 9.80 8.37
N HIS A 460 21.88 9.10 9.50
CA HIS A 460 23.14 8.48 9.93
C HIS A 460 22.89 7.18 10.72
N LEU A 461 23.96 6.45 11.03
CA LEU A 461 23.91 5.18 11.76
C LEU A 461 24.79 5.25 13.01
N PRO A 462 24.22 5.48 14.21
CA PRO A 462 24.96 5.41 15.48
C PRO A 462 25.74 4.10 15.60
N GLY A 463 27.07 4.19 15.70
CA GLY A 463 27.96 3.04 15.79
C GLY A 463 27.87 2.06 14.60
N GLY A 464 27.37 2.51 13.44
CA GLY A 464 27.13 1.64 12.27
C GLY A 464 26.00 0.62 12.45
N MET A 465 25.16 0.77 13.48
CA MET A 465 24.11 -0.19 13.82
C MET A 465 22.85 0.05 13.00
N LEU A 466 22.43 -0.97 12.23
CA LEU A 466 21.13 -0.95 11.56
C LEU A 466 20.00 -1.22 12.57
N PRO A 467 18.88 -0.48 12.49
CA PRO A 467 17.75 -0.70 13.37
C PRO A 467 17.00 -1.96 12.94
N ALA A 468 16.53 -2.73 13.92
CA ALA A 468 15.76 -3.96 13.70
C ALA A 468 14.27 -3.74 13.96
N ALA A 469 13.41 -4.53 13.32
CA ALA A 469 11.98 -4.47 13.57
C ALA A 469 11.66 -4.87 15.02
N THR A 470 10.85 -4.07 15.71
CA THR A 470 10.24 -4.50 16.97
C THR A 470 9.06 -5.42 16.65
N HIS A 471 8.93 -6.54 17.37
CA HIS A 471 7.79 -7.45 17.18
C HIS A 471 6.50 -6.72 17.57
N GLN A 472 5.54 -6.66 16.65
CA GLN A 472 4.20 -6.14 16.92
C GLN A 472 3.16 -7.13 16.42
N ASP A 473 2.17 -7.44 17.26
CA ASP A 473 1.24 -8.54 17.00
C ASP A 473 0.29 -8.27 15.81
N GLN A 474 0.09 -6.99 15.41
CA GLN A 474 -0.88 -6.60 14.37
C GLN A 474 -0.26 -6.05 13.07
N VAL A 475 1.06 -5.80 13.05
CA VAL A 475 1.76 -5.19 11.89
C VAL A 475 2.94 -6.05 11.48
N VAL A 476 2.98 -6.43 10.21
CA VAL A 476 4.09 -7.23 9.67
C VAL A 476 5.06 -6.30 8.96
N LEU A 477 6.25 -6.11 9.52
CA LEU A 477 7.34 -5.38 8.86
C LEU A 477 8.01 -6.29 7.80
N SER A 478 7.29 -6.60 6.72
CA SER A 478 7.81 -7.36 5.60
C SER A 478 8.71 -6.47 4.74
N GLY A 479 10.03 -6.65 4.83
CA GLY A 479 10.99 -5.88 4.04
C GLY A 479 12.43 -6.05 4.50
N VAL A 480 13.32 -5.26 3.91
CA VAL A 480 14.75 -5.28 4.22
C VAL A 480 15.22 -3.90 4.62
N VAL A 481 15.99 -3.84 5.71
CA VAL A 481 16.71 -2.65 6.13
C VAL A 481 18.12 -2.72 5.56
N THR A 482 18.53 -1.68 4.85
CA THR A 482 19.86 -1.57 4.24
C THR A 482 20.52 -0.25 4.64
N ALA A 483 21.85 -0.22 4.62
CA ALA A 483 22.59 1.03 4.71
C ALA A 483 22.31 1.87 3.46
N GLY A 484 21.84 3.10 3.67
CA GLY A 484 21.55 4.06 2.63
C GLY A 484 22.83 4.73 2.08
N PRO A 485 22.77 5.30 0.87
CA PRO A 485 23.93 5.89 0.17
C PRO A 485 24.55 7.11 0.88
N GLY A 486 23.87 7.70 1.87
CA GLY A 486 24.35 8.83 2.68
C GLY A 486 24.87 8.46 4.07
N GLY A 487 25.06 7.17 4.37
CA GLY A 487 25.50 6.70 5.70
C GLY A 487 24.37 6.52 6.72
N GLY A 488 23.11 6.63 6.29
CA GLY A 488 21.90 6.37 7.10
C GLY A 488 21.30 4.97 6.87
N ALA A 489 20.09 4.72 7.36
CA ALA A 489 19.31 3.51 7.08
C ALA A 489 18.15 3.79 6.10
N THR A 490 17.81 2.79 5.29
CA THR A 490 16.61 2.77 4.44
C THR A 490 15.87 1.45 4.59
N PHE A 491 14.54 1.48 4.54
CA PHE A 491 13.67 0.32 4.52
C PHE A 491 13.03 0.17 3.14
N VAL A 492 13.05 -1.03 2.57
CA VAL A 492 12.30 -1.37 1.36
C VAL A 492 11.29 -2.44 1.71
N ALA A 493 10.00 -2.13 1.54
CA ALA A 493 8.92 -3.07 1.81
C ALA A 493 8.94 -4.25 0.81
N ASP A 494 8.68 -5.45 1.29
CA ASP A 494 8.45 -6.67 0.51
C ASP A 494 7.02 -7.19 0.75
N ASN A 495 6.06 -6.51 0.13
CA ASN A 495 4.64 -6.88 0.21
C ASN A 495 4.34 -8.26 -0.42
N SER A 496 5.19 -8.71 -1.34
CA SER A 496 5.08 -10.01 -2.00
C SER A 496 5.28 -11.17 -1.01
N SER A 497 6.28 -11.05 -0.13
CA SER A 497 6.51 -12.00 0.96
C SER A 497 5.35 -12.05 1.97
N ALA A 498 4.64 -10.93 2.12
CA ALA A 498 3.44 -10.84 2.94
C ALA A 498 2.17 -11.38 2.25
N GLY A 499 2.26 -11.85 1.00
CA GLY A 499 1.16 -12.48 0.26
C GLY A 499 0.38 -11.52 -0.65
N TYR A 500 0.88 -10.32 -0.91
CA TYR A 500 0.30 -9.39 -1.86
C TYR A 500 1.09 -9.44 -3.17
N TYR A 501 0.49 -9.97 -4.23
CA TYR A 501 1.08 -9.93 -5.57
C TYR A 501 0.47 -8.78 -6.38
N ILE A 502 1.31 -7.84 -6.80
CA ILE A 502 0.94 -6.62 -7.51
C ILE A 502 1.34 -6.79 -8.99
N ILE A 503 0.34 -6.89 -9.87
CA ILE A 503 0.56 -6.97 -11.32
C ILE A 503 1.38 -5.75 -11.79
N GLY A 504 2.43 -5.98 -12.58
CA GLY A 504 3.29 -4.94 -13.15
C GLY A 504 4.48 -4.54 -12.27
N LEU A 505 4.36 -4.72 -10.96
CA LEU A 505 5.45 -4.55 -9.99
C LEU A 505 6.13 -5.89 -9.72
N ASP A 506 5.35 -6.90 -9.34
CA ASP A 506 5.86 -8.23 -9.00
C ASP A 506 5.99 -9.11 -10.24
N GLY A 507 7.04 -9.92 -10.23
CA GLY A 507 7.28 -10.89 -11.29
C GLY A 507 8.58 -11.65 -11.09
N HIS A 508 8.64 -12.86 -11.62
CA HIS A 508 9.86 -13.65 -11.55
C HIS A 508 10.73 -13.40 -12.78
N ALA A 509 11.88 -12.77 -12.57
CA ALA A 509 12.82 -12.44 -13.65
C ALA A 509 13.25 -13.67 -14.49
N TRP A 510 13.28 -14.86 -13.89
CA TRP A 510 13.63 -16.09 -14.61
C TRP A 510 12.58 -16.51 -15.66
N ILE A 511 11.30 -16.15 -15.47
CA ILE A 511 10.25 -16.42 -16.47
C ILE A 511 10.42 -15.51 -17.68
N ASP A 512 10.72 -14.23 -17.43
CA ASP A 512 11.05 -13.28 -18.50
C ASP A 512 12.31 -13.73 -19.24
N LEU A 513 13.34 -14.19 -18.52
CA LEU A 513 14.56 -14.73 -19.13
C LEU A 513 14.27 -15.96 -19.99
N LEU A 514 13.52 -16.94 -19.46
CA LEU A 514 13.16 -18.14 -20.20
C LEU A 514 12.33 -17.81 -21.45
N GLY A 515 11.35 -16.92 -21.31
CA GLY A 515 10.51 -16.43 -22.40
C GLY A 515 11.32 -15.70 -23.47
N LEU A 516 12.24 -14.83 -23.06
CA LEU A 516 13.13 -14.11 -23.95
C LEU A 516 14.09 -15.05 -24.68
N LEU A 517 14.70 -16.02 -23.97
CA LEU A 517 15.58 -17.03 -24.57
C LEU A 517 14.82 -17.88 -25.60
N MET A 518 13.59 -18.27 -25.29
CA MET A 518 12.72 -19.00 -26.24
C MET A 518 12.41 -18.15 -27.47
N PHE A 519 11.99 -16.91 -27.30
CA PHE A 519 11.67 -16.00 -28.40
C PHE A 519 12.89 -15.70 -29.28
N LEU A 520 14.00 -15.29 -28.67
CA LEU A 520 15.24 -14.99 -29.38
C LEU A 520 15.85 -16.24 -30.02
N GLY A 521 15.78 -17.40 -29.37
CA GLY A 521 16.23 -18.67 -29.93
C GLY A 521 15.45 -19.06 -31.19
N VAL A 522 14.11 -18.93 -31.15
CA VAL A 522 13.26 -19.14 -32.32
C VAL A 522 13.56 -18.12 -33.42
N ALA A 523 13.63 -16.83 -33.08
CA ALA A 523 13.93 -15.77 -34.05
C ALA A 523 15.31 -15.95 -34.71
N PHE A 524 16.33 -16.32 -33.94
CA PHE A 524 17.67 -16.60 -34.43
C PHE A 524 17.70 -17.84 -35.34
N GLY A 525 17.06 -18.94 -34.91
CA GLY A 525 16.95 -20.15 -35.72
C GLY A 525 16.23 -19.90 -37.05
N VAL A 526 15.12 -19.17 -37.00
CA VAL A 526 14.36 -18.69 -38.18
C VAL A 526 15.25 -17.84 -39.09
N THR A 527 16.00 -16.91 -38.52
CA THR A 527 16.88 -16.01 -39.28
C THR A 527 18.00 -16.76 -39.98
N ILE A 528 18.71 -17.65 -39.27
CA ILE A 528 19.74 -18.51 -39.87
C ILE A 528 19.13 -19.35 -41.00
N HIS A 529 17.99 -19.98 -40.73
CA HIS A 529 17.35 -20.83 -41.71
C HIS A 529 16.88 -20.03 -42.94
N ALA A 530 16.35 -18.83 -42.75
CA ALA A 530 15.94 -17.93 -43.84
C ALA A 530 17.15 -17.48 -44.68
N ILE A 531 18.25 -17.09 -44.05
CA ILE A 531 19.50 -16.70 -44.73
C ILE A 531 20.07 -17.88 -45.51
N GLY A 532 20.16 -19.06 -44.88
CA GLY A 532 20.64 -20.28 -45.55
C GLY A 532 19.79 -20.62 -46.77
N ARG A 533 18.46 -20.49 -46.67
CA ARG A 533 17.54 -20.69 -47.79
C ARG A 533 17.76 -19.66 -48.91
N TYR A 534 17.92 -18.39 -48.54
CA TYR A 534 18.20 -17.31 -49.48
C TYR A 534 19.51 -17.52 -50.26
N LEU A 535 20.58 -17.89 -49.55
CA LEU A 535 21.90 -18.17 -50.14
C LEU A 535 21.86 -19.42 -51.04
N ALA A 536 21.17 -20.49 -50.62
CA ALA A 536 21.00 -21.70 -51.41
C ALA A 536 20.21 -21.43 -52.71
N ASN A 537 19.14 -20.64 -52.64
CA ASN A 537 18.32 -20.31 -53.81
C ASN A 537 19.02 -19.35 -54.78
N ARG A 538 19.89 -18.44 -54.31
CA ARG A 538 20.68 -17.57 -55.20
C ARG A 538 21.58 -18.36 -56.16
N ARG A 539 21.99 -19.57 -55.77
CA ARG A 539 22.93 -20.40 -56.54
C ARG A 539 22.23 -21.38 -57.49
N ARG A 540 20.90 -21.35 -57.60
CA ARG A 540 20.13 -22.31 -58.41
C ARG A 540 19.31 -21.64 -59.52
N PRO A 541 19.23 -22.27 -60.71
CA PRO A 541 18.26 -21.88 -61.72
C PRO A 541 16.83 -22.13 -61.20
N ARG A 542 15.90 -21.21 -61.48
CA ARG A 542 14.50 -21.33 -61.07
C ARG A 542 13.88 -22.56 -61.72
N HIS A 543 13.52 -23.56 -60.92
CA HIS A 543 12.69 -24.67 -61.37
C HIS A 543 11.24 -24.16 -61.43
N GLN A 544 10.65 -24.13 -62.63
CA GLN A 544 9.22 -23.84 -62.81
C GLN A 544 8.48 -25.18 -62.79
N ALA A 545 7.95 -25.56 -61.63
CA ALA A 545 6.99 -26.64 -61.57
C ALA A 545 5.67 -26.19 -62.21
N ALA A 546 4.95 -27.09 -62.88
CA ALA A 546 3.63 -26.76 -63.39
C ALA A 546 2.67 -26.62 -62.19
N THR A 547 2.05 -25.45 -62.01
CA THR A 547 1.13 -25.20 -60.90
C THR A 547 -0.34 -25.17 -61.33
N ARG A 548 -1.24 -25.68 -60.49
CA ARG A 548 -2.69 -25.53 -60.61
C ARG A 548 -3.23 -24.62 -59.51
N ARG A 549 -4.07 -23.65 -59.89
CA ARG A 549 -4.75 -22.75 -58.96
C ARG A 549 -5.93 -23.44 -58.28
N VAL A 550 -5.90 -23.53 -56.95
CA VAL A 550 -6.91 -24.20 -56.12
C VAL A 550 -7.48 -23.22 -55.10
N TYR A 551 -8.79 -23.23 -54.93
CA TYR A 551 -9.45 -22.47 -53.88
C TYR A 551 -9.28 -23.20 -52.55
N MET A 552 -8.36 -22.69 -51.71
CA MET A 552 -7.93 -23.31 -50.47
C MET A 552 -8.78 -22.87 -49.28
N TYR A 553 -8.97 -21.57 -49.09
CA TYR A 553 -9.58 -21.02 -47.87
C TYR A 553 -10.87 -20.28 -48.15
N ASP A 554 -11.95 -20.59 -47.43
CA ASP A 554 -13.24 -19.92 -47.56
C ASP A 554 -13.21 -18.51 -46.93
N ALA A 555 -14.10 -17.59 -47.36
CA ALA A 555 -14.11 -16.21 -46.89
C ALA A 555 -14.25 -16.09 -45.36
N TYR A 556 -15.08 -16.94 -44.77
CA TYR A 556 -15.23 -17.05 -43.32
C TYR A 556 -13.92 -17.46 -42.63
N GLU A 557 -13.22 -18.49 -43.12
CA GLU A 557 -11.95 -18.97 -42.55
C GLU A 557 -10.89 -17.86 -42.57
N ARG A 558 -10.88 -17.03 -43.63
CA ARG A 558 -9.95 -15.88 -43.74
C ARG A 558 -10.28 -14.77 -42.76
N LEU A 559 -11.55 -14.37 -42.68
CA LEU A 559 -11.99 -13.33 -41.75
C LEU A 559 -11.71 -13.73 -40.29
N TRP A 560 -12.07 -14.96 -39.95
CA TRP A 560 -11.82 -15.55 -38.63
C TRP A 560 -10.33 -15.53 -38.27
N HIS A 561 -9.46 -15.96 -39.19
CA HIS A 561 -8.02 -15.99 -38.98
C HIS A 561 -7.44 -14.58 -38.76
N TRP A 562 -7.78 -13.62 -39.62
CA TRP A 562 -7.23 -12.26 -39.51
C TRP A 562 -7.74 -11.52 -38.28
N LEU A 563 -9.00 -11.74 -37.89
CA LEU A 563 -9.53 -11.25 -36.62
C LEU A 563 -8.72 -11.83 -35.45
N GLN A 564 -8.54 -13.16 -35.43
CA GLN A 564 -7.76 -13.83 -34.40
C GLN A 564 -6.31 -13.35 -34.34
N ALA A 565 -5.64 -13.22 -35.50
CA ALA A 565 -4.27 -12.76 -35.58
C ALA A 565 -4.12 -11.31 -35.06
N GLY A 566 -5.01 -10.40 -35.49
CA GLY A 566 -5.01 -9.02 -35.02
C GLY A 566 -5.23 -8.91 -33.51
N VAL A 567 -6.20 -9.67 -32.98
CA VAL A 567 -6.51 -9.68 -31.55
C VAL A 567 -5.35 -10.24 -30.73
N ILE A 568 -4.72 -11.34 -31.15
CA ILE A 568 -3.57 -11.93 -30.43
C ILE A 568 -2.38 -10.96 -30.41
N LEU A 569 -2.07 -10.30 -31.54
CA LEU A 569 -0.99 -9.31 -31.59
C LEU A 569 -1.23 -8.16 -30.62
N MET A 570 -2.47 -7.64 -30.57
CA MET A 570 -2.86 -6.59 -29.64
C MET A 570 -2.87 -7.06 -28.18
N LEU A 571 -3.25 -8.32 -27.92
CA LEU A 571 -3.16 -8.94 -26.58
C LEU A 571 -1.72 -9.06 -26.09
N ILE A 572 -0.79 -9.48 -26.96
CA ILE A 572 0.64 -9.54 -26.61
C ILE A 572 1.16 -8.14 -26.31
N PHE A 573 0.82 -7.15 -27.13
CA PHE A 573 1.24 -5.77 -26.91
C PHE A 573 0.69 -5.20 -25.60
N THR A 574 -0.62 -5.28 -25.38
CA THR A 574 -1.26 -4.79 -24.15
C THR A 574 -0.79 -5.57 -22.92
N GLY A 575 -0.57 -6.89 -23.04
CA GLY A 575 -0.03 -7.72 -21.98
C GLY A 575 1.40 -7.32 -21.59
N LEU A 576 2.24 -6.97 -22.56
CA LEU A 576 3.60 -6.46 -22.30
C LEU A 576 3.57 -5.13 -21.54
N VAL A 577 2.66 -4.22 -21.91
CA VAL A 577 2.47 -2.94 -21.21
C VAL A 577 2.01 -3.16 -19.76
N ILE A 578 1.10 -4.11 -19.52
CA ILE A 578 0.62 -4.47 -18.16
C ILE A 578 1.74 -5.14 -17.35
N HIS A 579 2.54 -5.99 -17.96
CA HIS A 579 3.62 -6.74 -17.31
C HIS A 579 4.81 -5.86 -16.91
N LYS A 580 5.11 -4.82 -17.71
CA LYS A 580 6.25 -3.91 -17.48
C LYS A 580 5.87 -2.43 -17.65
N PRO A 581 4.95 -1.88 -16.84
CA PRO A 581 4.39 -0.55 -17.03
C PRO A 581 5.44 0.58 -17.06
N HIS A 582 6.54 0.44 -16.30
CA HIS A 582 7.64 1.42 -16.27
C HIS A 582 8.30 1.71 -17.63
N PHE A 583 8.30 0.78 -18.59
CA PHE A 583 8.83 1.02 -19.94
C PHE A 583 7.82 1.72 -20.86
N PHE A 584 6.56 1.81 -20.42
CA PHE A 584 5.41 2.20 -21.23
C PHE A 584 4.59 3.32 -20.57
N GLY A 585 5.25 4.22 -19.81
CA GLY A 585 4.59 5.30 -19.05
C GLY A 585 3.76 6.29 -19.88
N MET A 586 3.83 6.24 -21.21
CA MET A 586 2.96 7.02 -22.11
C MET A 586 1.52 6.48 -22.20
N PHE A 587 1.26 5.25 -21.75
CA PHE A 587 -0.06 4.63 -21.82
C PHE A 587 -0.75 4.63 -20.45
N SER A 588 -2.08 4.87 -20.44
CA SER A 588 -2.89 4.73 -19.23
C SER A 588 -3.01 3.26 -18.85
N PHE A 589 -2.48 2.88 -17.69
CA PHE A 589 -2.50 1.51 -17.19
C PHE A 589 -3.93 0.94 -17.11
N ALA A 590 -4.85 1.68 -16.49
CA ALA A 590 -6.25 1.27 -16.36
C ALA A 590 -6.93 1.04 -17.72
N TYR A 591 -6.67 1.92 -18.69
CA TYR A 591 -7.22 1.79 -20.03
C TYR A 591 -6.65 0.58 -20.77
N VAL A 592 -5.34 0.34 -20.66
CA VAL A 592 -4.68 -0.82 -21.28
C VAL A 592 -5.22 -2.13 -20.71
N VAL A 593 -5.42 -2.22 -19.39
CA VAL A 593 -6.07 -3.39 -18.75
C VAL A 593 -7.48 -3.61 -19.30
N GLN A 594 -8.27 -2.54 -19.44
CA GLN A 594 -9.61 -2.64 -20.02
C GLN A 594 -9.59 -3.15 -21.47
N ILE A 595 -8.71 -2.59 -22.32
CA ILE A 595 -8.56 -3.03 -23.70
C ILE A 595 -8.07 -4.48 -23.78
N HIS A 596 -7.12 -4.88 -22.93
CA HIS A 596 -6.64 -6.26 -22.85
C HIS A 596 -7.79 -7.23 -22.54
N ASN A 597 -8.63 -6.90 -21.55
CA ASN A 597 -9.79 -7.71 -21.20
C ASN A 597 -10.80 -7.80 -22.35
N VAL A 598 -11.14 -6.69 -22.99
CA VAL A 598 -12.08 -6.66 -24.13
C VAL A 598 -11.54 -7.51 -25.27
N LEU A 599 -10.27 -7.38 -25.62
CA LEU A 599 -9.61 -8.21 -26.63
C LEU A 599 -9.62 -9.70 -26.24
N GLY A 600 -9.42 -10.01 -24.96
CA GLY A 600 -9.50 -11.37 -24.42
C GLY A 600 -10.87 -11.99 -24.61
N PHE A 601 -11.94 -11.24 -24.33
CA PHE A 601 -13.32 -11.68 -24.59
C PHE A 601 -13.63 -11.82 -26.08
N ILE A 602 -13.13 -10.91 -26.92
CA ILE A 602 -13.26 -11.05 -28.38
C ILE A 602 -12.58 -12.35 -28.85
N LEU A 603 -11.37 -12.63 -28.35
CA LEU A 603 -10.66 -13.88 -28.67
C LEU A 603 -11.45 -15.11 -28.19
N LEU A 604 -11.97 -15.08 -26.97
CA LEU A 604 -12.76 -16.16 -26.37
C LEU A 604 -14.01 -16.45 -27.20
N ILE A 605 -14.80 -15.42 -27.54
CA ILE A 605 -16.01 -15.56 -28.36
C ILE A 605 -15.63 -16.06 -29.75
N ASN A 606 -14.59 -15.51 -30.37
CA ASN A 606 -14.12 -15.93 -31.68
C ASN A 606 -13.67 -17.41 -31.69
N ALA A 607 -12.98 -17.86 -30.63
CA ALA A 607 -12.58 -19.25 -30.45
C ALA A 607 -13.78 -20.18 -30.22
N ALA A 608 -14.76 -19.76 -29.42
CA ALA A 608 -15.98 -20.53 -29.17
C ALA A 608 -16.83 -20.69 -30.44
N LEU A 609 -16.99 -19.62 -31.23
CA LEU A 609 -17.68 -19.67 -32.53
C LEU A 609 -16.95 -20.58 -33.53
N ALA A 610 -15.62 -20.56 -33.53
CA ALA A 610 -14.82 -21.43 -34.37
C ALA A 610 -14.94 -22.91 -33.98
N LEU A 611 -14.92 -23.19 -32.68
CA LEU A 611 -15.16 -24.54 -32.15
C LEU A 611 -16.55 -25.02 -32.54
N PHE A 612 -17.58 -24.19 -32.34
CA PHE A 612 -18.94 -24.50 -32.76
C PHE A 612 -19.04 -24.77 -34.26
N TYR A 613 -18.47 -23.91 -35.10
CA TYR A 613 -18.47 -24.09 -36.55
C TYR A 613 -17.77 -25.38 -36.96
N THR A 614 -16.61 -25.71 -36.39
CA THR A 614 -15.83 -26.90 -36.76
C THR A 614 -16.48 -28.21 -36.28
N VAL A 615 -17.16 -28.18 -35.14
CA VAL A 615 -17.97 -29.30 -34.64
C VAL A 615 -19.24 -29.47 -35.48
N ALA A 616 -19.99 -28.40 -35.72
CA ALA A 616 -21.25 -28.43 -36.48
C ALA A 616 -21.04 -28.83 -37.95
N SER A 617 -19.96 -28.36 -38.57
CA SER A 617 -19.62 -28.71 -39.97
C SER A 617 -18.94 -30.07 -40.12
N GLY A 618 -18.64 -30.78 -39.02
CA GLY A 618 -17.92 -32.06 -39.04
C GLY A 618 -16.46 -31.95 -39.53
N THR A 619 -15.95 -30.73 -39.71
CA THR A 619 -14.59 -30.46 -40.21
C THR A 619 -13.51 -30.75 -39.16
N ILE A 620 -13.89 -31.00 -37.90
CA ILE A 620 -12.96 -31.35 -36.80
C ILE A 620 -12.06 -32.56 -37.13
N LYS A 621 -12.55 -33.52 -37.92
CA LYS A 621 -11.77 -34.69 -38.38
C LYS A 621 -10.52 -34.31 -39.17
N ARG A 622 -10.47 -33.10 -39.77
CA ARG A 622 -9.31 -32.61 -40.53
C ARG A 622 -8.12 -32.26 -39.65
N PHE A 623 -8.35 -31.98 -38.36
CA PHE A 623 -7.30 -31.59 -37.41
C PHE A 623 -6.71 -32.77 -36.63
N LEU A 624 -7.35 -33.95 -36.68
CA LEU A 624 -6.88 -35.16 -36.00
C LEU A 624 -5.88 -35.91 -36.90
N PRO A 625 -4.67 -36.23 -36.41
CA PRO A 625 -3.69 -36.97 -37.19
C PRO A 625 -4.17 -38.40 -37.45
N ALA A 626 -4.05 -38.86 -38.69
CA ALA A 626 -4.35 -40.24 -39.05
C ALA A 626 -3.30 -41.19 -38.43
N PRO A 627 -3.69 -42.17 -37.57
CA PRO A 627 -2.73 -42.94 -36.77
C PRO A 627 -1.79 -43.82 -37.61
N LYS A 628 -2.16 -44.18 -38.84
CA LYS A 628 -1.31 -44.96 -39.74
C LYS A 628 -0.27 -44.06 -40.42
N GLY A 629 1.01 -44.42 -40.28
CA GLY A 629 2.14 -43.79 -40.99
C GLY A 629 2.46 -42.34 -40.58
N PHE A 630 1.95 -41.88 -39.43
CA PHE A 630 2.17 -40.51 -38.95
C PHE A 630 3.65 -40.21 -38.67
N PHE A 631 4.33 -41.06 -37.90
CA PHE A 631 5.75 -40.88 -37.56
C PHE A 631 6.66 -40.83 -38.79
N GLY A 632 6.41 -41.68 -39.78
CA GLY A 632 7.18 -41.68 -41.04
C GLY A 632 7.00 -40.38 -41.82
N ARG A 633 5.77 -39.87 -41.94
CA ARG A 633 5.47 -38.59 -42.61
C ARG A 633 6.03 -37.39 -41.84
N ALA A 634 5.93 -37.41 -40.51
CA ALA A 634 6.52 -36.38 -39.66
C ALA A 634 8.05 -36.33 -39.78
N MET A 635 8.72 -37.49 -39.77
CA MET A 635 10.17 -37.57 -39.96
C MET A 635 10.59 -37.10 -41.37
N ALA A 636 9.87 -37.52 -42.41
CA ALA A 636 10.11 -37.06 -43.78
C ALA A 636 10.01 -35.53 -43.89
N GLN A 637 9.03 -34.93 -43.21
CA GLN A 637 8.87 -33.49 -43.17
C GLN A 637 10.00 -32.79 -42.40
N THR A 638 10.40 -33.33 -41.25
CA THR A 638 11.53 -32.79 -40.46
C THR A 638 12.81 -32.83 -41.29
N MET A 639 13.07 -33.94 -42.00
CA MET A 639 14.21 -34.05 -42.91
C MET A 639 14.13 -33.07 -44.08
N TYR A 640 12.93 -32.82 -44.60
CA TYR A 640 12.72 -31.79 -45.62
C TYR A 640 13.09 -30.40 -45.10
N TYR A 641 12.51 -29.95 -43.98
CA TYR A 641 12.83 -28.61 -43.45
C TYR A 641 14.27 -28.47 -42.98
N THR A 642 14.91 -29.52 -42.47
CA THR A 642 16.30 -29.44 -42.00
C THR A 642 17.34 -29.57 -43.12
N ARG A 643 17.03 -30.32 -44.20
CA ARG A 643 17.99 -30.60 -45.30
C ARG A 643 17.38 -30.45 -46.69
N GLY A 644 16.22 -31.06 -46.95
CA GLY A 644 15.61 -31.13 -48.29
C GLY A 644 15.30 -29.76 -48.92
N ILE A 645 14.82 -28.81 -48.12
CA ILE A 645 14.50 -27.43 -48.55
C ILE A 645 15.76 -26.68 -49.00
N PHE A 646 16.90 -26.92 -48.35
CA PHE A 646 18.19 -26.38 -48.79
C PHE A 646 18.72 -27.13 -50.01
N ALA A 647 18.33 -28.39 -50.21
CA ALA A 647 18.65 -29.17 -51.40
C ALA A 647 17.73 -28.88 -52.60
N GLY A 648 16.65 -28.11 -52.42
CA GLY A 648 15.69 -27.79 -53.49
C GLY A 648 14.87 -29.00 -53.92
N GLN A 649 14.73 -29.98 -53.03
CA GLN A 649 13.86 -31.14 -53.26
C GLN A 649 12.40 -30.67 -53.30
N PRO A 650 11.52 -31.36 -54.04
CA PRO A 650 10.09 -31.09 -53.99
C PRO A 650 9.55 -31.38 -52.58
N HIS A 651 8.48 -30.68 -52.19
CA HIS A 651 7.85 -30.89 -50.89
C HIS A 651 7.33 -32.34 -50.77
N PRO A 652 7.59 -33.07 -49.67
CA PRO A 652 7.37 -34.52 -49.58
C PRO A 652 5.89 -34.93 -49.53
N LEU A 653 4.98 -33.96 -49.37
CA LEU A 653 3.54 -34.18 -49.26
C LEU A 653 2.80 -33.17 -50.13
N GLU A 654 1.87 -33.66 -50.95
CA GLU A 654 0.95 -32.84 -51.75
C GLU A 654 -0.04 -32.08 -50.87
N LYS A 655 -0.21 -30.79 -51.16
CA LYS A 655 -1.15 -29.92 -50.45
C LYS A 655 -2.50 -29.93 -51.17
N THR A 656 -3.47 -30.68 -50.65
CA THR A 656 -4.83 -30.74 -51.21
C THR A 656 -5.84 -30.02 -50.33
N ARG A 657 -7.05 -29.72 -50.84
CA ARG A 657 -8.11 -29.05 -50.05
C ARG A 657 -8.54 -29.87 -48.82
N GLU A 658 -8.32 -31.18 -48.82
CA GLU A 658 -8.63 -32.11 -47.73
C GLU A 658 -7.43 -32.41 -46.82
N HIS A 659 -6.20 -32.25 -47.34
CA HIS A 659 -4.94 -32.41 -46.60
C HIS A 659 -4.11 -31.12 -46.65
N ARG A 660 -4.68 -30.03 -46.12
CA ARG A 660 -4.06 -28.69 -46.13
C ARG A 660 -2.89 -28.53 -45.17
N LEU A 661 -2.85 -29.35 -44.11
CA LEU A 661 -1.88 -29.27 -43.02
C LEU A 661 -0.91 -30.43 -43.12
N ASN A 662 0.39 -30.14 -43.09
CA ASN A 662 1.41 -31.18 -43.00
C ASN A 662 1.48 -31.72 -41.54
N PRO A 663 1.90 -32.99 -41.32
CA PRO A 663 2.08 -33.60 -40.01
C PRO A 663 2.69 -32.70 -38.91
N LEU A 664 3.74 -31.94 -39.21
CA LEU A 664 4.36 -31.06 -38.21
C LEU A 664 3.43 -29.91 -37.82
N GLN A 665 2.73 -29.32 -38.80
CA GLN A 665 1.72 -28.30 -38.56
C GLN A 665 0.52 -28.89 -37.81
N GLN A 666 0.10 -30.14 -38.10
CA GLN A 666 -0.96 -30.81 -37.35
C GLN A 666 -0.63 -30.93 -35.87
N VAL A 667 0.60 -31.30 -35.50
CA VAL A 667 1.05 -31.32 -34.10
C VAL A 667 1.00 -29.91 -33.49
N THR A 668 1.50 -28.92 -34.21
CA THR A 668 1.49 -27.53 -33.73
C THR A 668 0.06 -27.02 -33.52
N TYR A 669 -0.85 -27.27 -34.45
CA TYR A 669 -2.27 -26.93 -34.30
C TYR A 669 -2.93 -27.69 -33.14
N LEU A 670 -2.62 -28.98 -32.96
CA LEU A 670 -3.13 -29.76 -31.83
C LEU A 670 -2.65 -29.18 -30.50
N MET A 671 -1.36 -28.86 -30.38
CA MET A 671 -0.77 -28.23 -29.19
C MET A 671 -1.42 -26.86 -28.94
N ILE A 672 -1.57 -26.03 -29.97
CA ILE A 672 -2.12 -24.68 -29.79
C ILE A 672 -3.59 -24.73 -29.40
N LEU A 673 -4.41 -25.49 -30.12
CA LEU A 673 -5.85 -25.51 -29.92
C LEU A 673 -6.26 -26.25 -28.63
N ASN A 674 -5.48 -27.23 -28.17
CA ASN A 674 -5.86 -28.05 -27.02
C ASN A 674 -5.02 -27.76 -25.75
N VAL A 675 -3.88 -27.07 -25.87
CA VAL A 675 -3.00 -26.79 -24.73
C VAL A 675 -2.77 -25.29 -24.61
N LEU A 676 -2.08 -24.67 -25.57
CA LEU A 676 -1.58 -23.30 -25.41
C LEU A 676 -2.72 -22.26 -25.33
N LEU A 677 -3.65 -22.27 -26.30
CA LEU A 677 -4.78 -21.34 -26.32
C LEU A 677 -5.74 -21.57 -25.14
N PRO A 678 -6.19 -22.81 -24.83
CA PRO A 678 -6.99 -23.05 -23.64
C PRO A 678 -6.28 -22.62 -22.36
N ALA A 679 -4.98 -22.91 -22.20
CA ALA A 679 -4.24 -22.50 -21.01
C ALA A 679 -4.15 -20.97 -20.87
N GLN A 680 -3.90 -20.23 -21.96
CA GLN A 680 -3.90 -18.76 -21.94
C GLN A 680 -5.27 -18.20 -21.58
N VAL A 681 -6.33 -18.77 -22.17
CA VAL A 681 -7.72 -18.36 -21.91
C VAL A 681 -8.09 -18.65 -20.45
N VAL A 682 -7.84 -19.87 -19.96
CA VAL A 682 -8.17 -20.27 -18.59
C VAL A 682 -7.43 -19.40 -17.58
N THR A 683 -6.12 -19.21 -17.73
CA THR A 683 -5.35 -18.33 -16.85
C THR A 683 -5.84 -16.88 -16.90
N GLY A 684 -6.15 -16.36 -18.09
CA GLY A 684 -6.70 -15.00 -18.25
C GLY A 684 -8.08 -14.82 -17.61
N VAL A 685 -8.98 -15.79 -17.80
CA VAL A 685 -10.32 -15.80 -17.19
C VAL A 685 -10.24 -15.92 -15.67
N LEU A 686 -9.30 -16.71 -15.14
CA LEU A 686 -9.10 -16.82 -13.69
C LEU A 686 -8.55 -15.52 -13.08
N ILE A 687 -7.61 -14.86 -13.76
CA ILE A 687 -7.08 -13.55 -13.33
C ILE A 687 -8.19 -12.49 -13.35
N TRP A 688 -8.95 -12.40 -14.45
CA TRP A 688 -10.09 -11.49 -14.59
C TRP A 688 -11.20 -11.79 -13.57
N GLY A 689 -11.52 -13.07 -13.38
CA GLY A 689 -12.59 -13.55 -12.51
C GLY A 689 -12.27 -13.52 -11.03
N MET A 690 -11.07 -13.10 -10.62
CA MET A 690 -10.68 -13.10 -9.19
C MET A 690 -11.58 -12.26 -8.29
N GLN A 691 -12.22 -11.21 -8.81
CA GLN A 691 -13.15 -10.41 -8.01
C GLN A 691 -14.48 -11.14 -7.74
N GLU A 692 -14.89 -12.03 -8.66
CA GLU A 692 -16.15 -12.76 -8.59
C GLU A 692 -15.99 -14.15 -7.94
N TRP A 693 -14.86 -14.82 -8.21
CA TRP A 693 -14.55 -16.17 -7.75
C TRP A 693 -13.19 -16.26 -7.04
N PRO A 694 -12.97 -15.49 -5.96
CA PRO A 694 -11.67 -15.41 -5.30
C PRO A 694 -11.19 -16.77 -4.75
N VAL A 695 -12.10 -17.56 -4.18
CA VAL A 695 -11.78 -18.89 -3.62
C VAL A 695 -11.25 -19.84 -4.68
N LEU A 696 -11.87 -19.87 -5.87
CA LEU A 696 -11.42 -20.72 -6.97
C LEU A 696 -10.03 -20.34 -7.45
N ALA A 697 -9.76 -19.04 -7.61
CA ALA A 697 -8.45 -18.56 -8.01
C ALA A 697 -7.37 -18.83 -6.96
N GLN A 698 -7.68 -18.64 -5.67
CA GLN A 698 -6.77 -18.91 -4.56
C GLN A 698 -6.42 -20.41 -4.46
N ASN A 699 -7.38 -21.30 -4.65
CA ASN A 699 -7.15 -22.75 -4.66
C ASN A 699 -6.21 -23.21 -5.80
N LEU A 700 -6.10 -22.41 -6.86
CA LEU A 700 -5.17 -22.63 -7.98
C LEU A 700 -3.84 -21.87 -7.82
N GLY A 701 -3.55 -21.36 -6.62
CA GLY A 701 -2.31 -20.66 -6.28
C GLY A 701 -2.37 -19.14 -6.40
N GLY A 702 -3.53 -18.56 -6.75
CA GLY A 702 -3.73 -17.12 -6.85
C GLY A 702 -2.84 -16.43 -7.89
N LEU A 703 -2.69 -15.11 -7.77
CA LEU A 703 -1.81 -14.32 -8.65
C LEU A 703 -0.34 -14.77 -8.69
N PRO A 704 0.30 -15.18 -7.56
CA PRO A 704 1.69 -15.66 -7.58
C PRO A 704 1.95 -16.82 -8.55
N VAL A 705 0.94 -17.63 -8.86
CA VAL A 705 1.05 -18.73 -9.84
C VAL A 705 0.43 -18.37 -11.18
N LEU A 706 -0.77 -17.77 -11.17
CA LEU A 706 -1.53 -17.50 -12.38
C LEU A 706 -0.87 -16.45 -13.28
N ALA A 707 -0.38 -15.34 -12.70
CA ALA A 707 0.21 -14.26 -13.49
C ALA A 707 1.51 -14.70 -14.18
N PRO A 708 2.48 -15.34 -13.50
CA PRO A 708 3.68 -15.79 -14.18
C PRO A 708 3.44 -16.88 -15.23
N LEU A 709 2.47 -17.78 -14.99
CA LEU A 709 2.06 -18.77 -15.99
C LEU A 709 1.43 -18.09 -17.22
N HIS A 710 0.54 -17.10 -17.02
CA HIS A 710 -0.08 -16.35 -18.11
C HIS A 710 0.96 -15.60 -18.96
N THR A 711 1.97 -15.01 -18.32
CA THR A 711 3.09 -14.34 -18.99
C THR A 711 3.96 -15.33 -19.76
N PHE A 712 4.29 -16.49 -19.19
CA PHE A 712 5.06 -17.53 -19.89
C PHE A 712 4.33 -18.04 -21.16
N LEU A 713 3.03 -18.29 -21.06
CA LEU A 713 2.21 -18.71 -22.20
C LEU A 713 2.14 -17.61 -23.28
N ALA A 714 2.12 -16.33 -22.89
CA ALA A 714 2.18 -15.21 -23.82
C ALA A 714 3.53 -15.16 -24.58
N TRP A 715 4.66 -15.43 -23.90
CA TRP A 715 5.95 -15.60 -24.55
C TRP A 715 5.97 -16.76 -25.55
N ALA A 716 5.34 -17.89 -25.21
CA ALA A 716 5.22 -19.03 -26.11
C ALA A 716 4.37 -18.69 -27.36
N PHE A 717 3.30 -17.92 -27.20
CA PHE A 717 2.53 -17.38 -28.32
C PHE A 717 3.36 -16.43 -29.20
N ALA A 718 4.13 -15.53 -28.61
CA ALA A 718 5.01 -14.62 -29.36
C ALA A 718 6.05 -15.40 -30.19
N ALA A 719 6.70 -16.41 -29.59
CA ALA A 719 7.65 -17.27 -30.29
C ALA A 719 6.97 -18.08 -31.40
N PHE A 720 5.77 -18.61 -31.14
CA PHE A 720 4.96 -19.30 -32.14
C PHE A 720 4.64 -18.39 -33.34
N ILE A 721 4.26 -17.13 -33.12
CA ILE A 721 3.93 -16.19 -34.21
C ILE A 721 5.14 -15.99 -35.13
N VAL A 722 6.34 -15.79 -34.57
CA VAL A 722 7.57 -15.65 -35.36
C VAL A 722 7.81 -16.89 -36.22
N MET A 723 7.73 -18.08 -35.63
CA MET A 723 7.87 -19.34 -36.35
C MET A 723 6.76 -19.52 -37.42
N HIS A 724 5.52 -19.23 -37.07
CA HIS A 724 4.36 -19.38 -37.93
C HIS A 724 4.48 -18.52 -39.18
N VAL A 725 4.74 -17.22 -39.01
CA VAL A 725 4.94 -16.28 -40.12
C VAL A 725 6.10 -16.76 -40.99
N TYR A 726 7.21 -17.20 -40.39
CA TYR A 726 8.34 -17.75 -41.16
C TYR A 726 7.96 -18.97 -42.01
N LEU A 727 7.25 -19.95 -41.43
CA LEU A 727 6.82 -21.15 -42.15
C LEU A 727 5.89 -20.81 -43.32
N THR A 728 5.07 -19.75 -43.23
CA THR A 728 4.26 -19.30 -44.38
C THR A 728 5.12 -18.85 -45.57
N THR A 729 6.33 -18.34 -45.32
CA THR A 729 7.29 -17.98 -46.38
C THR A 729 8.02 -19.18 -46.96
N ALA A 730 8.02 -20.32 -46.26
CA ALA A 730 8.71 -21.55 -46.64
C ALA A 730 7.82 -22.52 -47.42
N ALA A 731 6.50 -22.32 -47.37
CA ALA A 731 5.51 -23.29 -47.84
C ALA A 731 5.06 -23.11 -49.30
N GLY A 732 5.53 -22.09 -50.03
CA GLY A 732 5.15 -21.86 -51.43
C GLY A 732 6.28 -21.35 -52.30
N GLU A 733 6.05 -21.28 -53.61
CA GLU A 733 7.07 -20.93 -54.62
C GLU A 733 7.70 -19.54 -54.41
N THR A 734 6.93 -18.62 -53.82
CA THR A 734 7.39 -17.28 -53.45
C THR A 734 7.22 -17.07 -51.95
N ALA A 735 8.09 -16.25 -51.36
CA ALA A 735 8.07 -15.95 -49.92
C ALA A 735 6.74 -15.35 -49.44
N GLY A 736 5.90 -14.82 -50.33
CA GLY A 736 4.57 -14.28 -50.01
C GLY A 736 3.40 -15.20 -50.38
N ALA A 737 3.63 -16.38 -50.96
CA ALA A 737 2.56 -17.24 -51.49
C ALA A 737 1.55 -17.65 -50.41
N GLY A 738 2.02 -18.06 -49.22
CA GLY A 738 1.14 -18.44 -48.10
C GLY A 738 0.32 -17.26 -47.56
N ILE A 739 0.90 -16.06 -47.50
CA ILE A 739 0.19 -14.84 -47.08
C ILE A 739 -0.87 -14.47 -48.13
N LYS A 740 -0.50 -14.52 -49.42
CA LYS A 740 -1.41 -14.25 -50.54
C LYS A 740 -2.58 -15.22 -50.57
N SER A 741 -2.37 -16.51 -50.26
CA SER A 741 -3.48 -17.47 -50.14
C SER A 741 -4.41 -17.14 -48.98
N MET A 742 -3.88 -16.62 -47.87
CA MET A 742 -4.69 -16.24 -46.71
C MET A 742 -5.45 -14.93 -46.90
N ILE A 743 -5.05 -14.09 -47.86
CA ILE A 743 -5.78 -12.88 -48.26
C ILE A 743 -6.82 -13.20 -49.33
N SER A 744 -6.40 -13.88 -50.41
CA SER A 744 -7.24 -14.10 -51.60
C SER A 744 -8.09 -15.36 -51.56
N GLY A 745 -7.73 -16.35 -50.74
CA GLY A 745 -8.33 -17.68 -50.71
C GLY A 745 -7.78 -18.66 -51.74
N TRP A 746 -6.95 -18.20 -52.69
CA TRP A 746 -6.41 -19.02 -53.78
C TRP A 746 -4.93 -19.31 -53.58
N GLU A 747 -4.53 -20.56 -53.83
CA GLU A 747 -3.13 -21.00 -53.79
C GLU A 747 -2.78 -21.71 -55.11
N ASP A 748 -1.57 -21.46 -55.62
CA ASP A 748 -1.02 -22.14 -56.79
C ASP A 748 -0.22 -23.35 -56.28
N VAL A 749 -0.69 -24.57 -56.58
CA VAL A 749 -0.15 -25.84 -56.05
C VAL A 749 0.57 -26.60 -57.16
N GLU A 750 1.77 -27.12 -56.91
CA GLU A 750 2.52 -27.94 -57.86
C GLU A 750 1.74 -29.20 -58.27
N VAL A 751 1.70 -29.50 -59.58
CA VAL A 751 1.09 -30.70 -60.14
C VAL A 751 2.11 -31.84 -60.08
N HIS A 752 1.84 -32.84 -59.25
CA HIS A 752 2.59 -34.08 -59.26
C HIS A 752 1.88 -35.07 -60.19
N ASP A 753 2.53 -35.49 -61.28
CA ASP A 753 2.01 -36.53 -62.17
C ASP A 753 2.06 -37.89 -61.45
N SER A 754 0.95 -38.26 -60.80
CA SER A 754 0.73 -39.63 -60.34
C SER A 754 0.18 -40.49 -61.49
N LEU A 755 0.92 -40.62 -62.59
CA LEU A 755 0.60 -41.54 -63.68
C LEU A 755 1.90 -42.15 -64.20
N THR A 756 2.18 -43.39 -63.77
CA THR A 756 2.92 -44.48 -64.48
C THR A 756 3.66 -45.38 -63.49
N LYS A 757 2.94 -46.21 -62.73
CA LYS A 757 3.53 -47.42 -62.11
C LYS A 757 2.49 -48.41 -61.56
N THR A 758 1.45 -48.71 -62.34
CA THR A 758 0.59 -49.86 -62.02
C THR A 758 0.08 -50.64 -63.24
N ASP A 759 0.05 -50.06 -64.45
CA ASP A 759 -0.50 -50.77 -65.63
C ASP A 759 0.55 -51.46 -66.53
N ALA A 760 1.82 -51.52 -66.12
CA ALA A 760 2.90 -52.14 -66.91
C ALA A 760 3.29 -53.56 -66.46
N LYS A 761 2.56 -54.19 -65.52
CA LYS A 761 2.88 -55.54 -65.01
C LYS A 761 1.92 -56.66 -65.43
N GLU A 762 0.84 -56.37 -66.14
CA GLU A 762 -0.08 -57.41 -66.65
C GLU A 762 0.04 -57.70 -68.16
N ALA A 763 0.98 -57.07 -68.88
CA ALA A 763 1.16 -57.30 -70.33
C ALA A 763 2.45 -58.05 -70.72
N VAL A 764 3.13 -58.76 -69.79
CA VAL A 764 4.36 -59.52 -70.08
C VAL A 764 4.34 -60.98 -69.62
N ASN A 765 3.19 -61.50 -69.15
CA ASN A 765 3.01 -62.95 -69.00
C ASN A 765 1.76 -63.39 -69.77
N ALA A 766 1.92 -63.46 -71.10
CA ALA A 766 1.25 -64.42 -71.95
C ALA A 766 2.19 -65.62 -72.14
#